data_AF-A0A7Y0EP45-F1
#
_entry.id   AF-A0A7Y0EP45-F1
#
_cell.length_a   1.000
_cell.length_b   1.000
_cell.length_c   1.000
_cell.angle_alpha   90.00
_cell.angle_beta   90.00
_cell.angle_gamma   90.00
#
_symmetry.space_group_name_H-M   'P 1'
#
loop_
_entity.id
_entity.type
_entity.pdbx_description
1 polymer ?
#
loop_
_entity_poly.entity_id
_entity_poly.type
_entity_poly.pdbx_seq_one_letter_code
_entity_poly.pdbx_strand_id
1 'polypeptide(L)'
;MVEEDVTDRAEWSVTGGLTPVEGSPGDYTVSEDEGDVTLSGMFQGVSDTAKLRIVGTLGELNVTATGVEGAQHIAVTPAAAANRLRLWHVDDAGKLPDVRYGTVLAANSNWQTLTNDDALYGTAGRVITIVDVDSTSRKARAKGSATLPAPLYGALTVTATPRLGGQTLAVAEPVGEGLMRRYKLSSEALELSYDQVCAIDDGWTSWPENGQIVGTEGQTATVVDCTVQGANLRKAGSVALPAAVSADLEYDAQAGEWTNWQNYYLARRDGKSYGVQKPTCAASNAPDWTKTGANANIANPVASTNDTAGDDPYQQINLFHNLEVNLTVDEDGVPHVTAIKGMVKPGTQADGFSRDGSAGDVFIIAPPLWYKFTIADNAESLDLSDSPLEGYTPMEGLTLPDGSLRPFLAYAKYAASRSDANPFASVSGAFTDNWFGSTANNRSAATAKGAGWSGRVQADTFYVQCMYLVKYATNQINDFGGCMTYNATAKLTAAMAASNRVPVAASARGSYYVGGRVTVTKRADGDRGDTGQAVAWYRLITDITVDGDTCWITVDGEPFDAVVDNVLTTMPPHTGHNDNVQGMDGYAYANVNKRFQPVLLQGIELFCGRLETDVDTIVKSVKDSDTQAHAELWRCWDVAGQNDTGEGMEKVGDYPATTKLDASDNFYLEDMTLSKGVFVPNGRSATSTTGLTDAMYTNPGTGNTYANRRFGALWNGVEAGWFFVYANSGLSSTWWLYGGRLSALGRSKAHA
;
A
#
# COMPACT_ATOMS: atom_id res chain seq x y z
N MET A 1 46.54 64.71 -52.78
CA MET A 1 45.11 64.44 -53.03
C MET A 1 44.81 63.11 -52.38
N VAL A 2 43.66 62.96 -51.70
CA VAL A 2 43.41 61.98 -50.60
C VAL A 2 44.23 62.44 -49.36
N GLU A 3 43.71 63.14 -48.33
CA GLU A 3 42.35 63.15 -47.71
C GLU A 3 42.00 61.73 -47.24
N GLU A 4 42.11 61.30 -45.99
CA GLU A 4 41.45 61.72 -44.74
C GLU A 4 42.20 61.04 -43.55
N ASP A 5 42.18 61.48 -42.29
CA ASP A 5 41.81 62.76 -41.65
C ASP A 5 42.43 62.78 -40.21
N VAL A 6 42.50 63.95 -39.55
CA VAL A 6 42.80 64.10 -38.10
C VAL A 6 41.89 65.18 -37.51
N THR A 7 40.68 64.76 -37.11
CA THR A 7 39.82 65.56 -36.24
C THR A 7 40.36 65.57 -34.82
N ASP A 8 41.21 66.55 -34.49
CA ASP A 8 41.31 67.02 -33.11
C ASP A 8 41.38 68.56 -33.09
N ARG A 9 40.22 69.16 -32.81
CA ARG A 9 40.11 70.61 -32.61
C ARG A 9 40.69 70.96 -31.24
N ALA A 10 41.97 71.29 -31.20
CA ALA A 10 42.48 72.12 -30.12
C ALA A 10 41.72 73.47 -30.14
N GLU A 11 40.93 73.76 -29.11
CA GLU A 11 40.34 75.10 -28.92
C GLU A 11 41.39 76.05 -28.36
N TRP A 12 41.89 76.96 -29.19
CA TRP A 12 42.89 77.96 -28.80
C TRP A 12 42.20 79.21 -28.22
N SER A 13 41.94 79.23 -26.91
CA SER A 13 41.49 80.45 -26.22
C SER A 13 42.67 81.28 -25.72
N VAL A 14 43.11 82.26 -26.52
CA VAL A 14 44.15 83.21 -26.13
C VAL A 14 43.54 84.40 -25.39
N THR A 15 43.59 84.36 -24.06
CA THR A 15 43.08 85.45 -23.20
C THR A 15 44.19 86.51 -22.99
N GLY A 16 44.40 87.37 -23.99
CA GLY A 16 45.37 88.46 -23.94
C GLY A 16 45.91 88.79 -25.33
N GLY A 17 45.72 90.03 -25.79
CA GLY A 17 46.05 90.42 -27.16
C GLY A 17 47.55 90.36 -27.46
N LEU A 18 47.94 89.48 -28.38
CA LEU A 18 49.29 89.38 -28.95
C LEU A 18 49.17 89.24 -30.48
N THR A 19 50.04 89.93 -31.22
CA THR A 19 50.12 89.89 -32.69
C THR A 19 51.36 89.11 -33.16
N PRO A 20 51.27 88.26 -34.20
CA PRO A 20 52.41 87.49 -34.71
C PRO A 20 53.44 88.34 -35.48
N VAL A 21 54.67 87.85 -35.59
CA VAL A 21 55.72 88.40 -36.46
C VAL A 21 55.81 87.57 -37.74
N GLU A 22 55.80 88.22 -38.91
CA GLU A 22 55.97 87.54 -40.20
C GLU A 22 57.44 87.23 -40.51
N GLY A 23 57.70 85.99 -40.99
CA GLY A 23 58.80 85.71 -41.91
C GLY A 23 60.11 85.13 -41.36
N SER A 24 60.10 83.85 -40.93
CA SER A 24 61.10 82.83 -41.34
C SER A 24 60.80 81.47 -40.67
N PRO A 25 60.86 80.32 -41.36
CA PRO A 25 60.70 79.01 -40.72
C PRO A 25 62.00 78.57 -40.02
N GLY A 26 61.93 78.39 -38.69
CA GLY A 26 62.96 77.69 -37.92
C GLY A 26 62.46 76.29 -37.54
N ASP A 27 63.31 75.28 -37.64
CA ASP A 27 62.99 73.91 -37.23
C ASP A 27 62.84 73.80 -35.70
N TYR A 28 61.88 72.98 -35.25
CA TYR A 28 61.65 72.68 -33.83
C TYR A 28 61.77 71.18 -33.57
N THR A 29 62.60 70.78 -32.61
CA THR A 29 62.61 69.43 -32.05
C THR A 29 61.64 69.32 -30.88
N VAL A 30 60.69 68.39 -30.97
CA VAL A 30 59.82 67.98 -29.86
C VAL A 30 60.45 66.76 -29.18
N SER A 31 60.67 66.83 -27.86
CA SER A 31 61.02 65.66 -27.03
C SER A 31 59.79 65.25 -26.22
N GLU A 32 59.36 64.00 -26.34
CA GLU A 32 58.03 63.56 -25.85
C GLU A 32 57.92 63.37 -24.32
N ASP A 33 59.03 63.40 -23.56
CA ASP A 33 59.04 62.92 -22.16
C ASP A 33 58.61 63.94 -21.08
N GLU A 34 58.68 65.25 -21.32
CA GLU A 34 58.18 66.26 -20.38
C GLU A 34 57.37 67.35 -21.11
N GLY A 35 56.07 67.42 -20.83
CA GLY A 35 55.07 68.17 -21.62
C GLY A 35 55.07 69.69 -21.50
N ASP A 36 56.24 70.33 -21.39
CA ASP A 36 56.42 71.79 -21.49
C ASP A 36 57.14 72.12 -22.82
N VAL A 37 56.42 72.62 -23.82
CA VAL A 37 57.06 73.13 -25.05
C VAL A 37 57.59 74.53 -24.81
N THR A 38 58.90 74.72 -24.99
CA THR A 38 59.56 76.02 -24.87
C THR A 38 59.60 76.72 -26.23
N LEU A 39 58.61 77.57 -26.50
CA LEU A 39 58.59 78.42 -27.71
C LEU A 39 59.50 79.65 -27.51
N SER A 40 60.75 79.55 -27.92
CA SER A 40 61.67 80.68 -27.94
C SER A 40 61.51 81.50 -29.24
N GLY A 41 61.33 82.82 -29.12
CA GLY A 41 61.54 83.78 -30.21
C GLY A 41 60.34 84.28 -31.03
N MET A 42 59.10 83.81 -30.79
CA MET A 42 57.95 84.20 -31.64
C MET A 42 57.30 85.57 -31.33
N PHE A 43 57.57 86.19 -30.18
CA PHE A 43 56.96 87.48 -29.80
C PHE A 43 58.00 88.39 -29.11
N GLN A 44 58.03 89.68 -29.47
CA GLN A 44 58.88 90.66 -28.78
C GLN A 44 58.14 91.30 -27.59
N GLY A 45 58.82 91.43 -26.45
CA GLY A 45 58.43 92.35 -25.38
C GLY A 45 57.98 91.77 -24.04
N VAL A 46 58.21 90.48 -23.74
CA VAL A 46 57.83 89.88 -22.44
C VAL A 46 59.01 89.11 -21.84
N SER A 47 59.25 89.28 -20.53
CA SER A 47 60.31 88.59 -19.77
C SER A 47 59.91 87.23 -19.19
N ASP A 48 58.64 86.85 -19.35
CA ASP A 48 58.03 85.77 -18.57
C ASP A 48 57.76 84.54 -19.46
N THR A 49 58.12 83.37 -18.92
CA THR A 49 58.04 82.08 -19.61
C THR A 49 56.60 81.64 -19.84
N ALA A 50 56.11 81.80 -21.08
CA ALA A 50 54.87 81.19 -21.52
C ALA A 50 55.05 79.66 -21.64
N LYS A 51 54.72 78.92 -20.57
CA LYS A 51 54.73 77.46 -20.60
C LYS A 51 53.55 76.93 -21.42
N LEU A 52 53.82 76.44 -22.63
CA LEU A 52 52.82 75.74 -23.43
C LEU A 52 52.75 74.28 -22.96
N ARG A 53 51.73 73.96 -22.16
CA ARG A 53 51.55 72.61 -21.60
C ARG A 53 50.90 71.71 -22.64
N ILE A 54 51.64 70.74 -23.19
CA ILE A 54 51.03 69.62 -23.91
C ILE A 54 50.28 68.78 -22.88
N VAL A 55 48.95 68.84 -22.93
CA VAL A 55 48.09 67.93 -22.17
C VAL A 55 48.08 66.62 -22.93
N GLY A 56 48.95 65.68 -22.54
CA GLY A 56 48.91 64.32 -23.08
C GLY A 56 47.52 63.72 -22.94
N THR A 57 47.08 62.94 -23.93
CA THR A 57 45.81 62.22 -23.87
C THR A 57 45.98 60.94 -23.05
N LEU A 58 44.91 60.51 -22.37
CA LEU A 58 44.89 59.17 -21.77
C LEU A 58 44.69 58.14 -22.87
N GLY A 59 45.48 57.07 -22.85
CA GLY A 59 45.18 55.89 -23.66
C GLY A 59 43.87 55.22 -23.21
N GLU A 60 43.27 54.44 -24.09
CA GLU A 60 42.06 53.67 -23.78
C GLU A 60 42.40 52.26 -23.29
N LEU A 61 41.64 51.78 -22.31
CA LEU A 61 41.63 50.39 -21.86
C LEU A 61 40.26 49.78 -22.15
N ASN A 62 40.26 48.60 -22.77
CA ASN A 62 39.05 47.79 -22.90
C ASN A 62 38.81 47.07 -21.57
N VAL A 63 37.77 47.48 -20.85
CA VAL A 63 37.35 46.86 -19.58
C VAL A 63 36.04 46.11 -19.81
N THR A 64 35.99 44.87 -19.36
CA THR A 64 34.79 44.02 -19.41
C THR A 64 34.52 43.46 -18.02
N ALA A 65 33.26 43.48 -17.61
CA ALA A 65 32.80 42.94 -16.33
C ALA A 65 31.77 41.85 -16.58
N THR A 66 31.97 40.68 -15.98
CA THR A 66 31.10 39.50 -16.12
C THR A 66 30.67 39.01 -14.75
N GLY A 67 29.38 38.71 -14.56
CA GLY A 67 28.89 38.09 -13.34
C GLY A 67 29.43 36.67 -13.22
N VAL A 68 29.85 36.28 -12.02
CA VAL A 68 30.26 34.92 -11.64
C VAL A 68 29.51 34.51 -10.37
N GLU A 69 29.63 33.25 -9.92
CA GLU A 69 28.97 32.81 -8.69
C GLU A 69 29.43 33.68 -7.50
N GLY A 70 28.50 34.39 -6.86
CA GLY A 70 28.73 35.23 -5.68
C GLY A 70 29.45 36.56 -5.91
N ALA A 71 30.02 36.82 -7.09
CA ALA A 71 30.87 38.01 -7.34
C ALA A 71 30.83 38.51 -8.81
N GLN A 72 31.66 39.49 -9.13
CA GLN A 72 31.95 39.92 -10.51
C GLN A 72 33.43 39.69 -10.86
N HIS A 73 33.68 39.18 -12.06
CA HIS A 73 35.02 39.06 -12.62
C HIS A 73 35.29 40.19 -13.63
N ILE A 74 36.51 40.76 -13.58
CA ILE A 74 36.90 41.95 -14.34
C ILE A 74 38.10 41.63 -15.23
N ALA A 75 37.91 41.68 -16.55
CA ALA A 75 38.98 41.50 -17.53
C ALA A 75 39.33 42.82 -18.23
N VAL A 76 40.63 43.09 -18.41
CA VAL A 76 41.14 44.36 -18.94
C VAL A 76 42.22 44.12 -19.99
N THR A 77 42.05 44.69 -21.18
CA THR A 77 43.00 44.62 -22.31
C THR A 77 43.41 46.01 -22.81
N PRO A 78 44.66 46.19 -23.30
CA PRO A 78 45.77 45.23 -23.30
C PRO A 78 46.29 44.96 -21.87
N ALA A 79 47.08 43.89 -21.70
CA ALA A 79 47.73 43.57 -20.42
C ALA A 79 48.61 44.74 -19.93
N ALA A 80 48.69 44.94 -18.61
CA ALA A 80 49.51 46.00 -18.03
C ALA A 80 51.00 45.81 -18.40
N ALA A 81 51.65 46.87 -18.87
CA ALA A 81 53.09 46.86 -19.11
C ALA A 81 53.86 46.68 -17.78
N ALA A 82 55.07 46.12 -17.83
CA ALA A 82 55.85 45.75 -16.64
C ALA A 82 56.17 46.91 -15.67
N ASN A 83 56.06 48.16 -16.14
CA ASN A 83 56.22 49.39 -15.34
C ASN A 83 54.88 50.05 -14.97
N ARG A 84 53.75 49.35 -15.07
CA ARG A 84 52.41 49.87 -14.75
C ARG A 84 51.72 49.05 -13.68
N LEU A 85 50.86 49.72 -12.92
CA LEU A 85 49.93 49.14 -11.96
C LEU A 85 48.51 49.55 -12.36
N ARG A 86 47.55 48.65 -12.17
CA ARG A 86 46.12 48.95 -12.36
C ARG A 86 45.51 49.33 -11.02
N LEU A 87 44.82 50.46 -11.00
CA LEU A 87 43.97 50.88 -9.89
C LEU A 87 42.51 50.89 -10.33
N TRP A 88 41.59 50.50 -9.46
CA TRP A 88 40.16 50.51 -9.71
C TRP A 88 39.37 51.31 -8.67
N HIS A 89 38.21 51.82 -9.08
CA HIS A 89 37.24 52.57 -8.29
C HIS A 89 35.83 52.19 -8.76
N VAL A 90 34.86 52.05 -7.86
CA VAL A 90 33.44 51.85 -8.20
C VAL A 90 32.65 53.09 -7.78
N ASP A 91 31.89 53.66 -8.72
CA ASP A 91 31.21 54.96 -8.53
C ASP A 91 29.90 54.85 -7.73
N ASP A 92 30.00 55.07 -6.42
CA ASP A 92 28.87 55.06 -5.49
C ASP A 92 27.93 56.28 -5.60
N ALA A 93 28.25 57.31 -6.40
CA ALA A 93 27.52 58.59 -6.40
C ALA A 93 27.12 59.15 -7.79
N GLY A 94 27.38 58.43 -8.89
CA GLY A 94 27.05 58.88 -10.25
C GLY A 94 27.99 59.99 -10.76
N LYS A 95 29.21 60.05 -10.25
CA LYS A 95 30.30 60.89 -10.76
C LYS A 95 31.57 60.06 -10.91
N LEU A 96 31.83 59.63 -12.15
CA LEU A 96 33.15 59.15 -12.55
C LEU A 96 34.22 60.17 -12.08
N PRO A 97 35.29 59.73 -11.39
CA PRO A 97 36.37 60.62 -11.02
C PRO A 97 37.02 61.19 -12.29
N ASP A 98 37.18 62.52 -12.35
CA ASP A 98 37.85 63.22 -13.48
C ASP A 98 39.36 62.93 -13.46
N VAL A 99 39.71 61.75 -13.93
CA VAL A 99 41.10 61.32 -14.14
C VAL A 99 41.57 61.83 -15.49
N ARG A 100 42.65 62.61 -15.45
CA ARG A 100 43.35 63.18 -16.61
C ARG A 100 44.74 62.56 -16.70
N TYR A 101 45.38 62.69 -17.87
CA TYR A 101 46.74 62.19 -18.05
C TYR A 101 47.70 62.85 -17.06
N GLY A 102 48.57 62.05 -16.43
CA GLY A 102 49.51 62.55 -15.43
C GLY A 102 48.92 62.81 -14.04
N THR A 103 47.60 62.67 -13.81
CA THR A 103 47.02 62.71 -12.46
C THR A 103 47.66 61.63 -11.60
N VAL A 104 48.14 62.00 -10.41
CA VAL A 104 48.76 61.05 -9.46
C VAL A 104 47.66 60.35 -8.66
N LEU A 105 47.55 59.02 -8.81
CA LEU A 105 46.57 58.19 -8.08
C LEU A 105 47.31 57.16 -7.22
N ALA A 106 47.15 57.26 -5.91
CA ALA A 106 47.72 56.31 -4.94
C ALA A 106 46.68 55.25 -4.55
N ALA A 107 47.13 54.03 -4.24
CA ALA A 107 46.27 53.02 -3.64
C ALA A 107 45.85 53.48 -2.23
N ASN A 108 44.56 53.69 -2.02
CA ASN A 108 43.96 54.21 -0.78
C ASN A 108 42.48 53.81 -0.70
N SER A 109 41.71 54.42 0.22
CA SER A 109 40.27 54.14 0.39
C SER A 109 39.43 54.32 -0.88
N ASN A 110 39.87 55.16 -1.81
CA ASN A 110 39.12 55.55 -3.00
C ASN A 110 39.64 54.85 -4.27
N TRP A 111 40.86 54.32 -4.27
CA TRP A 111 41.44 53.61 -5.42
C TRP A 111 42.16 52.37 -4.92
N GLN A 112 41.70 51.20 -5.32
CA GLN A 112 42.25 49.92 -4.88
C GLN A 112 43.11 49.28 -5.99
N THR A 113 44.12 48.49 -5.63
CA THR A 113 44.92 47.78 -6.62
C THR A 113 44.09 46.68 -7.27
N LEU A 114 44.12 46.59 -8.60
CA LEU A 114 43.59 45.42 -9.31
C LEU A 114 44.69 44.38 -9.41
N THR A 115 44.62 43.37 -8.54
CA THR A 115 45.33 42.11 -8.68
C THR A 115 44.71 41.31 -9.84
N ASN A 116 45.54 40.68 -10.66
CA ASN A 116 45.03 39.65 -11.56
C ASN A 116 44.61 38.44 -10.70
N ASP A 117 43.52 37.77 -11.09
CA ASP A 117 42.91 36.58 -10.47
C ASP A 117 41.90 36.82 -9.31
N ASP A 118 41.60 38.06 -8.91
CA ASP A 118 40.63 38.34 -7.84
C ASP A 118 39.20 38.61 -8.30
N ALA A 119 38.25 38.04 -7.56
CA ALA A 119 36.81 38.31 -7.69
C ALA A 119 36.43 39.61 -6.97
N LEU A 120 35.73 40.49 -7.66
CA LEU A 120 35.35 41.82 -7.19
C LEU A 120 33.90 41.81 -6.69
N TYR A 121 33.62 42.51 -5.59
CA TYR A 121 32.29 42.61 -5.00
C TYR A 121 31.81 44.06 -5.08
N GLY A 122 30.95 44.35 -6.06
CA GLY A 122 30.33 45.68 -6.21
C GLY A 122 28.83 45.60 -6.46
N THR A 123 28.11 46.69 -6.18
CA THR A 123 26.67 46.76 -6.45
C THR A 123 26.41 46.76 -7.96
N ALA A 124 25.45 45.95 -8.42
CA ALA A 124 25.05 45.88 -9.81
C ALA A 124 24.63 47.25 -10.37
N GLY A 125 24.93 47.52 -11.64
CA GLY A 125 24.61 48.79 -12.31
C GLY A 125 25.56 49.95 -11.99
N ARG A 126 26.49 49.78 -11.04
CA ARG A 126 27.57 50.75 -10.77
C ARG A 126 28.63 50.69 -11.87
N VAL A 127 29.32 51.80 -12.12
CA VAL A 127 30.45 51.82 -13.07
C VAL A 127 31.76 51.59 -12.32
N ILE A 128 32.49 50.54 -12.70
CA ILE A 128 33.89 50.36 -12.32
C ILE A 128 34.77 51.14 -13.30
N THR A 129 35.64 51.99 -12.77
CA THR A 129 36.69 52.71 -13.53
C THR A 129 38.02 52.09 -13.21
N ILE A 130 38.83 51.82 -14.23
CA ILE A 130 40.17 51.24 -14.10
C ILE A 130 41.17 52.17 -14.77
N VAL A 131 42.26 52.44 -14.08
CA VAL A 131 43.34 53.33 -14.53
C VAL A 131 44.67 52.61 -14.46
N ASP A 132 45.35 52.56 -15.60
CA ASP A 132 46.77 52.23 -15.69
C ASP A 132 47.57 53.43 -15.17
N VAL A 133 48.32 53.23 -14.08
CA VAL A 133 49.26 54.21 -13.53
C VAL A 133 50.69 53.70 -13.66
N ASP A 134 51.65 54.60 -13.82
CA ASP A 134 53.07 54.28 -13.70
C ASP A 134 53.38 53.72 -12.30
N SER A 135 54.13 52.62 -12.21
CA SER A 135 54.29 51.85 -10.96
C SER A 135 54.98 52.64 -9.84
N THR A 136 55.88 53.55 -10.22
CA THR A 136 56.71 54.35 -9.31
C THR A 136 56.10 55.73 -9.07
N SER A 137 55.84 56.49 -10.14
CA SER A 137 55.36 57.88 -10.07
C SER A 137 53.85 58.01 -9.90
N ARG A 138 53.10 56.90 -10.04
CA ARG A 138 51.65 56.82 -9.85
C ARG A 138 50.81 57.74 -10.75
N LYS A 139 51.43 58.27 -11.81
CA LYS A 139 50.80 59.10 -12.83
C LYS A 139 49.92 58.26 -13.76
N ALA A 140 48.67 58.66 -13.96
CA ALA A 140 47.74 58.02 -14.89
C ALA A 140 48.26 58.07 -16.35
N ARG A 141 48.02 56.97 -17.08
CA ARG A 141 48.49 56.75 -18.47
C ARG A 141 47.37 56.29 -19.40
N ALA A 142 46.51 55.38 -18.95
CA ALA A 142 45.35 54.95 -19.70
C ALA A 142 44.15 54.70 -18.77
N LYS A 143 42.92 54.81 -19.28
CA LYS A 143 41.70 54.55 -18.51
C LYS A 143 40.71 53.72 -19.31
N GLY A 144 39.86 52.98 -18.61
CA GLY A 144 38.69 52.32 -19.14
C GLY A 144 37.63 52.13 -18.06
N SER A 145 36.42 51.77 -18.45
CA SER A 145 35.32 51.54 -17.50
C SER A 145 34.35 50.49 -18.02
N ALA A 146 33.68 49.81 -17.09
CA ALA A 146 32.56 48.91 -17.39
C ALA A 146 31.44 49.12 -16.37
N THR A 147 30.20 48.83 -16.76
CA THR A 147 29.11 48.69 -15.81
C THR A 147 29.20 47.31 -15.16
N LEU A 148 29.16 47.25 -13.84
CA LEU A 148 29.16 45.99 -13.10
C LEU A 148 27.82 45.26 -13.32
N PRO A 149 27.84 44.01 -13.82
CA PRO A 149 26.64 43.18 -13.87
C PRO A 149 26.22 42.76 -12.46
N ALA A 150 25.02 42.19 -12.34
CA ALA A 150 24.67 41.45 -11.13
C ALA A 150 25.60 40.24 -10.97
N PRO A 151 25.98 39.88 -9.72
CA PRO A 151 26.54 38.56 -9.44
C PRO A 151 25.55 37.46 -9.86
N LEU A 152 26.06 36.27 -10.13
CA LEU A 152 25.23 35.09 -10.37
C LEU A 152 25.04 34.33 -9.05
N TYR A 153 23.87 33.69 -8.88
CA TYR A 153 23.68 32.72 -7.81
C TYR A 153 24.26 31.35 -8.23
N GLY A 154 24.64 30.53 -7.24
CA GLY A 154 25.14 29.18 -7.49
C GLY A 154 24.03 28.20 -7.86
N ALA A 155 24.34 27.16 -8.63
CA ALA A 155 23.37 26.13 -8.95
C ALA A 155 23.10 25.19 -7.76
N LEU A 156 21.87 24.69 -7.65
CA LEU A 156 21.49 23.51 -6.85
C LEU A 156 20.97 22.41 -7.78
N THR A 157 21.42 21.19 -7.57
CA THR A 157 20.95 20.00 -8.29
C THR A 157 19.78 19.40 -7.52
N VAL A 158 18.57 19.79 -7.89
CA VAL A 158 17.32 19.31 -7.26
C VAL A 158 16.77 18.11 -8.04
N THR A 159 16.41 17.04 -7.33
CA THR A 159 15.64 15.91 -7.89
C THR A 159 14.33 15.75 -7.14
N ALA A 160 13.30 15.25 -7.83
CA ALA A 160 12.00 14.95 -7.25
C ALA A 160 11.65 13.49 -7.52
N THR A 161 11.29 12.74 -6.48
CA THR A 161 10.75 11.38 -6.60
C THR A 161 9.29 11.35 -6.16
N PRO A 162 8.44 10.56 -6.82
CA PRO A 162 7.04 10.42 -6.44
C PRO A 162 6.95 9.62 -5.12
N ARG A 163 6.00 9.98 -4.26
CA ARG A 163 5.66 9.20 -3.06
C ARG A 163 4.15 9.12 -2.90
N LEU A 164 3.70 8.24 -2.00
CA LEU A 164 2.32 8.19 -1.57
C LEU A 164 1.88 9.55 -1.02
N GLY A 165 0.87 10.16 -1.65
CA GLY A 165 0.34 11.48 -1.25
C GLY A 165 1.30 12.66 -1.42
N GLY A 166 2.24 12.63 -2.38
CA GLY A 166 3.03 13.81 -2.75
C GLY A 166 4.35 13.46 -3.45
N GLN A 167 5.39 14.26 -3.18
CA GLN A 167 6.75 14.08 -3.70
C GLN A 167 7.78 14.18 -2.57
N THR A 168 8.98 13.65 -2.82
CA THR A 168 10.18 13.88 -2.00
C THR A 168 11.20 14.61 -2.86
N LEU A 169 11.65 15.78 -2.42
CA LEU A 169 12.76 16.50 -3.02
C LEU A 169 14.08 16.10 -2.37
N ALA A 170 15.10 15.88 -3.18
CA ALA A 170 16.48 15.80 -2.73
C ALA A 170 17.31 16.89 -3.43
N VAL A 171 18.37 17.33 -2.76
CA VAL A 171 19.32 18.33 -3.28
C VAL A 171 20.71 17.81 -3.02
N ALA A 172 21.55 17.73 -4.06
CA ALA A 172 22.88 17.13 -3.95
C ALA A 172 23.84 17.95 -3.08
N GLU A 173 23.70 19.27 -3.11
CA GLU A 173 24.58 20.21 -2.41
C GLU A 173 24.12 20.41 -0.96
N PRO A 174 25.03 20.34 0.04
CA PRO A 174 24.72 20.69 1.41
C PRO A 174 24.43 22.19 1.54
N VAL A 175 23.62 22.56 2.54
CA VAL A 175 23.38 23.97 2.87
C VAL A 175 24.67 24.59 3.40
N GLY A 176 25.09 25.71 2.80
CA GLY A 176 26.30 26.42 3.21
C GLY A 176 26.19 27.06 4.61
N GLU A 177 27.34 27.31 5.24
CA GLU A 177 27.40 27.98 6.55
C GLU A 177 26.73 29.36 6.50
N GLY A 178 25.88 29.67 7.49
CA GLY A 178 25.11 30.92 7.52
C GLY A 178 23.93 31.00 6.54
N LEU A 179 23.65 29.94 5.78
CA LEU A 179 22.50 29.83 4.87
C LEU A 179 21.38 28.94 5.47
N MET A 180 20.18 29.11 4.93
CA MET A 180 19.02 28.25 5.14
C MET A 180 18.38 27.88 3.81
N ARG A 181 17.82 26.68 3.72
CA ARG A 181 17.12 26.18 2.54
C ARG A 181 15.63 26.47 2.60
N ARG A 182 15.05 26.88 1.48
CA ARG A 182 13.62 27.12 1.28
C ARG A 182 13.17 26.60 -0.08
N TYR A 183 11.87 26.40 -0.26
CA TYR A 183 11.29 26.05 -1.55
C TYR A 183 10.00 26.82 -1.83
N LYS A 184 9.60 26.85 -3.10
CA LYS A 184 8.31 27.40 -3.56
C LYS A 184 7.81 26.60 -4.76
N LEU A 185 6.50 26.37 -4.82
CA LEU A 185 5.84 25.66 -5.92
C LEU A 185 5.18 26.67 -6.86
N SER A 186 5.34 26.45 -8.16
CA SER A 186 4.83 27.32 -9.23
C SER A 186 4.47 26.49 -10.47
N SER A 187 3.76 27.08 -11.44
CA SER A 187 3.46 26.43 -12.73
C SER A 187 4.70 26.19 -13.59
N GLU A 188 5.73 27.01 -13.40
CA GLU A 188 6.99 27.01 -14.15
C GLU A 188 8.16 27.42 -13.23
N ALA A 189 9.39 27.30 -13.71
CA ALA A 189 10.58 27.71 -12.95
C ALA A 189 10.53 29.23 -12.67
N LEU A 190 10.92 29.63 -11.46
CA LEU A 190 10.95 31.05 -11.10
C LEU A 190 12.20 31.71 -11.69
N GLU A 191 12.01 32.79 -12.42
CA GLU A 191 13.07 33.75 -12.76
C GLU A 191 13.53 34.45 -11.46
N LEU A 192 14.78 34.24 -11.08
CA LEU A 192 15.36 34.74 -9.83
C LEU A 192 16.63 35.57 -10.09
N SER A 193 16.95 36.50 -9.19
CA SER A 193 18.20 37.25 -9.21
C SER A 193 19.00 37.07 -7.93
N TYR A 194 20.34 37.17 -8.02
CA TYR A 194 21.20 37.13 -6.84
C TYR A 194 20.80 38.24 -5.84
N ASP A 195 20.86 37.92 -4.54
CA ASP A 195 20.44 38.79 -3.43
C ASP A 195 18.92 39.09 -3.37
N GLN A 196 18.09 38.48 -4.22
CA GLN A 196 16.62 38.53 -4.10
C GLN A 196 16.16 37.97 -2.75
N VAL A 197 15.21 38.65 -2.11
CA VAL A 197 14.61 38.20 -0.85
C VAL A 197 13.66 37.02 -1.10
N CYS A 198 13.92 35.91 -0.41
CA CYS A 198 13.12 34.69 -0.43
C CYS A 198 12.40 34.49 0.92
N ALA A 199 11.66 35.51 1.38
CA ALA A 199 11.00 35.48 2.69
C ALA A 199 9.79 34.52 2.73
N ILE A 200 9.47 34.00 3.92
CA ILE A 200 8.25 33.17 4.11
C ILE A 200 7.00 34.00 3.81
N ASP A 201 7.01 35.28 4.22
CA ASP A 201 5.93 36.24 3.96
C ASP A 201 5.73 36.52 2.45
N ASP A 202 6.76 36.31 1.62
CA ASP A 202 6.70 36.36 0.15
C ASP A 202 6.23 35.02 -0.48
N GLY A 203 5.67 34.12 0.32
CA GLY A 203 5.13 32.82 -0.10
C GLY A 203 6.20 31.76 -0.37
N TRP A 204 7.38 31.86 0.26
CA TRP A 204 8.35 30.75 0.32
C TRP A 204 8.05 29.85 1.53
N THR A 205 8.43 28.58 1.45
CA THR A 205 8.24 27.60 2.53
C THR A 205 9.60 27.12 3.06
N SER A 206 9.71 26.93 4.37
CA SER A 206 10.88 26.32 5.01
C SER A 206 11.14 24.91 4.46
N TRP A 207 12.41 24.54 4.29
CA TRP A 207 12.77 23.20 3.84
C TRP A 207 12.35 22.11 4.86
N PRO A 208 11.62 21.07 4.45
CA PRO A 208 11.27 19.94 5.32
C PRO A 208 12.48 19.02 5.51
N GLU A 209 12.74 18.57 6.75
CA GLU A 209 13.92 17.74 7.08
C GLU A 209 14.04 16.48 6.21
N ASN A 210 12.91 15.88 5.85
CA ASN A 210 12.81 14.67 5.04
C ASN A 210 12.59 14.93 3.54
N GLY A 211 12.63 16.18 3.09
CA GLY A 211 12.39 16.57 1.69
C GLY A 211 10.94 16.44 1.22
N GLN A 212 9.99 16.04 2.08
CA GLN A 212 8.62 15.72 1.64
C GLN A 212 7.76 16.97 1.42
N ILE A 213 7.16 17.06 0.23
CA ILE A 213 6.27 18.14 -0.20
C ILE A 213 5.00 17.55 -0.82
N VAL A 214 4.01 18.41 -1.10
CA VAL A 214 2.79 18.05 -1.85
C VAL A 214 2.58 19.07 -2.95
N GLY A 215 2.68 18.64 -4.20
CA GLY A 215 2.37 19.45 -5.38
C GLY A 215 1.69 18.61 -6.48
N THR A 216 1.15 19.30 -7.47
CA THR A 216 0.53 18.69 -8.65
C THR A 216 1.60 18.28 -9.67
N GLU A 217 1.33 17.22 -10.44
CA GLU A 217 2.18 16.84 -11.58
C GLU A 217 2.44 18.04 -12.51
N GLY A 218 3.68 18.16 -12.99
CA GLY A 218 4.09 19.22 -13.91
C GLY A 218 4.30 20.59 -13.26
N GLN A 219 3.92 20.81 -11.99
CA GLN A 219 4.37 22.00 -11.26
C GLN A 219 5.89 21.96 -11.10
N THR A 220 6.52 23.13 -11.04
CA THR A 220 7.94 23.26 -10.76
C THR A 220 8.15 23.57 -9.28
N ALA A 221 8.99 22.77 -8.61
CA ALA A 221 9.53 23.12 -7.31
C ALA A 221 10.84 23.88 -7.50
N THR A 222 10.86 25.14 -7.11
CA THR A 222 12.08 25.96 -7.04
C THR A 222 12.62 25.90 -5.62
N VAL A 223 13.89 25.51 -5.46
CA VAL A 223 14.59 25.38 -4.17
C VAL A 223 15.72 26.39 -4.13
N VAL A 224 15.90 27.04 -2.98
CA VAL A 224 16.89 28.09 -2.78
C VAL A 224 17.67 27.91 -1.48
N ASP A 225 18.97 28.19 -1.53
CA ASP A 225 19.75 28.53 -0.34
C ASP A 225 19.87 30.04 -0.25
N CYS A 226 19.49 30.58 0.91
CA CYS A 226 19.42 32.01 1.17
C CYS A 226 20.00 32.35 2.55
N THR A 227 20.44 33.59 2.77
CA THR A 227 21.07 33.99 4.04
C THR A 227 20.09 33.89 5.21
N VAL A 228 20.50 33.28 6.34
CA VAL A 228 19.62 33.11 7.53
C VAL A 228 19.01 34.45 7.97
N GLN A 229 19.82 35.52 7.94
CA GLN A 229 19.36 36.89 8.13
C GLN A 229 19.05 37.53 6.78
N GLY A 230 17.84 38.09 6.61
CA GLY A 230 17.39 38.75 5.38
C GLY A 230 16.81 37.83 4.30
N ALA A 231 17.10 36.52 4.33
CA ALA A 231 16.64 35.55 3.33
C ALA A 231 17.08 35.87 1.89
N ASN A 232 18.28 36.45 1.72
CA ASN A 232 18.77 36.86 0.41
C ASN A 232 19.35 35.67 -0.37
N LEU A 233 18.97 35.52 -1.64
CA LEU A 233 19.32 34.38 -2.49
C LEU A 233 20.84 34.25 -2.71
N ARG A 234 21.36 33.03 -2.53
CA ARG A 234 22.76 32.66 -2.83
C ARG A 234 22.88 31.50 -3.80
N LYS A 235 22.00 30.49 -3.72
CA LYS A 235 21.93 29.38 -4.68
C LYS A 235 20.50 29.04 -5.02
N ALA A 236 20.23 28.59 -6.25
CA ALA A 236 18.92 28.13 -6.68
C ALA A 236 19.01 26.91 -7.60
N GLY A 237 17.98 26.08 -7.55
CA GLY A 237 17.74 24.99 -8.50
C GLY A 237 16.25 24.74 -8.62
N SER A 238 15.83 24.08 -9.69
CA SER A 238 14.41 23.73 -9.87
C SER A 238 14.24 22.37 -10.53
N VAL A 239 13.09 21.75 -10.26
CA VAL A 239 12.72 20.45 -10.83
C VAL A 239 11.21 20.39 -11.07
N ALA A 240 10.80 19.81 -12.19
CA ALA A 240 9.40 19.49 -12.44
C ALA A 240 8.95 18.33 -11.55
N LEU A 241 7.78 18.46 -10.93
CA LEU A 241 7.23 17.42 -10.06
C LEU A 241 6.61 16.29 -10.87
N PRO A 242 6.98 15.02 -10.61
CA PRO A 242 6.26 13.87 -11.14
C PRO A 242 4.86 13.76 -10.50
N ALA A 243 3.98 12.99 -11.14
CA ALA A 243 2.75 12.51 -10.53
C ALA A 243 3.02 11.93 -9.12
N ALA A 244 2.21 12.34 -8.14
CA ALA A 244 2.22 11.68 -6.84
C ALA A 244 1.70 10.25 -6.97
N VAL A 245 2.18 9.33 -6.12
CA VAL A 245 1.61 7.98 -6.07
C VAL A 245 0.23 8.05 -5.43
N SER A 246 -0.77 7.57 -6.16
CA SER A 246 -2.16 7.52 -5.71
C SER A 246 -2.34 6.58 -4.52
N ALA A 247 -3.26 6.93 -3.63
CA ALA A 247 -3.71 6.08 -2.53
C ALA A 247 -5.01 5.32 -2.87
N ASP A 248 -5.59 5.54 -4.05
CA ASP A 248 -6.88 4.95 -4.43
C ASP A 248 -6.69 3.81 -5.43
N LEU A 249 -7.70 2.94 -5.53
CA LEU A 249 -7.71 1.86 -6.51
C LEU A 249 -7.94 2.44 -7.91
N GLU A 250 -7.21 1.92 -8.88
CA GLU A 250 -7.26 2.35 -10.27
C GLU A 250 -7.73 1.18 -11.13
N TYR A 251 -8.52 1.44 -12.17
CA TYR A 251 -9.00 0.39 -13.08
C TYR A 251 -8.19 0.40 -14.37
N ASP A 252 -7.40 -0.65 -14.60
CA ASP A 252 -6.73 -0.87 -15.87
C ASP A 252 -7.75 -1.45 -16.86
N ALA A 253 -8.20 -0.62 -17.80
CA ALA A 253 -9.16 -1.02 -18.83
C ALA A 253 -8.58 -1.95 -19.91
N GLN A 254 -7.25 -2.08 -20.01
CA GLN A 254 -6.57 -2.98 -20.95
C GLN A 254 -6.37 -4.38 -20.34
N ALA A 255 -5.97 -4.46 -19.07
CA ALA A 255 -5.90 -5.73 -18.33
C ALA A 255 -7.31 -6.21 -17.88
N GLY A 256 -8.24 -5.28 -17.66
CA GLY A 256 -9.61 -5.56 -17.23
C GLY A 256 -9.78 -5.62 -15.70
N GLU A 257 -8.80 -5.16 -14.94
CA GLU A 257 -8.66 -5.37 -13.50
C GLU A 257 -8.47 -4.08 -12.70
N TRP A 258 -8.71 -4.17 -11.39
CA TRP A 258 -8.36 -3.14 -10.42
C TRP A 258 -6.93 -3.34 -9.93
N THR A 259 -6.16 -2.25 -9.86
CA THR A 259 -4.73 -2.23 -9.53
C THR A 259 -4.46 -1.26 -8.35
N ASN A 260 -3.18 -0.94 -8.11
CA ASN A 260 -2.70 -0.06 -7.02
C ASN A 260 -2.98 -0.54 -5.58
N TRP A 261 -3.39 -1.80 -5.39
CA TRP A 261 -3.70 -2.44 -4.10
C TRP A 261 -2.66 -2.23 -2.99
N GLN A 262 -1.37 -2.33 -3.32
CA GLN A 262 -0.31 -2.18 -2.33
C GLN A 262 -0.33 -0.78 -1.69
N ASN A 263 -0.46 0.27 -2.51
CA ASN A 263 -0.54 1.65 -2.02
C ASN A 263 -1.89 1.93 -1.36
N TYR A 264 -2.98 1.37 -1.88
CA TYR A 264 -4.31 1.47 -1.28
C TYR A 264 -4.33 0.99 0.18
N TYR A 265 -3.77 -0.20 0.45
CA TYR A 265 -3.69 -0.70 1.81
C TYR A 265 -2.61 0.01 2.64
N LEU A 266 -1.43 0.32 2.08
CA LEU A 266 -0.38 1.09 2.79
C LEU A 266 -0.88 2.45 3.29
N ALA A 267 -1.67 3.17 2.49
CA ALA A 267 -2.24 4.47 2.85
C ALA A 267 -3.22 4.43 4.03
N ARG A 268 -3.79 3.25 4.30
CA ARG A 268 -4.85 3.04 5.29
C ARG A 268 -4.36 2.33 6.54
N ARG A 269 -3.08 1.96 6.62
CA ARG A 269 -2.52 1.25 7.78
C ARG A 269 -2.54 2.10 9.03
N ASP A 270 -2.79 1.45 10.17
CA ASP A 270 -2.67 2.10 11.47
C ASP A 270 -1.45 1.64 12.29
N GLY A 271 -0.80 0.53 11.90
CA GLY A 271 0.44 0.04 12.52
C GLY A 271 0.29 -0.49 13.93
N LYS A 272 -0.94 -0.76 14.40
CA LYS A 272 -1.20 -1.24 15.78
C LYS A 272 -1.21 -2.76 15.87
N SER A 273 -1.09 -3.26 17.10
CA SER A 273 -1.43 -4.65 17.44
C SER A 273 -2.83 -4.75 18.03
N TYR A 274 -3.61 -5.68 17.50
CA TYR A 274 -4.92 -6.10 17.98
C TYR A 274 -4.82 -7.51 18.56
N GLY A 275 -4.76 -7.61 19.89
CA GLY A 275 -4.49 -8.86 20.58
C GLY A 275 -5.67 -9.45 21.35
N VAL A 276 -5.56 -10.74 21.65
CA VAL A 276 -6.35 -11.47 22.65
C VAL A 276 -5.44 -12.42 23.44
N GLN A 277 -5.77 -12.66 24.71
CA GLN A 277 -5.07 -13.59 25.59
C GLN A 277 -6.03 -14.46 26.40
N LYS A 278 -5.77 -15.76 26.52
CA LYS A 278 -6.42 -16.66 27.50
C LYS A 278 -5.38 -17.39 28.35
N PRO A 279 -5.68 -17.81 29.59
CA PRO A 279 -4.87 -18.79 30.29
C PRO A 279 -4.83 -20.13 29.52
N THR A 280 -3.79 -20.93 29.74
CA THR A 280 -3.78 -22.35 29.37
C THR A 280 -4.74 -23.12 30.27
N CYS A 281 -5.28 -24.25 29.79
CA CYS A 281 -6.21 -25.10 30.54
C CYS A 281 -5.63 -25.62 31.86
N ALA A 282 -4.31 -25.68 32.00
CA ALA A 282 -3.62 -25.96 33.26
C ALA A 282 -3.83 -24.88 34.34
N ALA A 283 -4.08 -23.62 33.93
CA ALA A 283 -4.34 -22.49 34.82
C ALA A 283 -5.85 -22.13 34.89
N SER A 284 -6.55 -22.15 33.75
CA SER A 284 -8.01 -22.03 33.66
C SER A 284 -8.50 -22.63 32.35
N ASN A 285 -9.54 -23.46 32.40
CA ASN A 285 -10.16 -24.08 31.23
C ASN A 285 -11.35 -23.29 30.68
N ALA A 286 -11.51 -22.02 31.05
CA ALA A 286 -12.53 -21.14 30.46
C ALA A 286 -12.25 -20.91 28.96
N PRO A 287 -13.29 -20.89 28.10
CA PRO A 287 -13.12 -20.72 26.65
C PRO A 287 -12.94 -19.25 26.23
N ASP A 288 -13.16 -18.32 27.16
CA ASP A 288 -13.16 -16.88 26.90
C ASP A 288 -11.74 -16.28 26.98
N TRP A 289 -11.47 -15.36 26.08
CA TRP A 289 -10.23 -14.60 25.98
C TRP A 289 -10.46 -13.17 26.49
N THR A 290 -9.39 -12.52 26.93
CA THR A 290 -9.35 -11.09 27.25
C THR A 290 -8.73 -10.35 26.08
N LYS A 291 -9.35 -9.25 25.61
CA LYS A 291 -8.77 -8.40 24.56
C LYS A 291 -7.59 -7.59 25.08
N THR A 292 -6.53 -7.48 24.28
CA THR A 292 -5.26 -6.83 24.65
C THR A 292 -4.78 -5.86 23.56
N GLY A 293 -3.76 -5.04 23.87
CA GLY A 293 -3.24 -4.04 22.92
C GLY A 293 -4.30 -3.02 22.49
N ALA A 294 -4.34 -2.68 21.20
CA ALA A 294 -5.37 -1.80 20.65
C ALA A 294 -6.77 -2.42 20.64
N ASN A 295 -6.90 -3.74 20.84
CA ASN A 295 -8.17 -4.45 20.90
C ASN A 295 -8.90 -4.28 22.25
N ALA A 296 -8.17 -3.92 23.32
CA ALA A 296 -8.64 -4.00 24.71
C ALA A 296 -9.95 -3.23 25.01
N ASN A 297 -10.23 -2.15 24.29
CA ASN A 297 -11.41 -1.30 24.48
C ASN A 297 -12.45 -1.43 23.34
N ILE A 298 -12.33 -2.43 22.48
CA ILE A 298 -13.24 -2.65 21.34
C ILE A 298 -14.30 -3.68 21.74
N ALA A 299 -15.57 -3.30 21.64
CA ALA A 299 -16.69 -4.18 21.94
C ALA A 299 -16.71 -5.43 21.02
N ASN A 300 -17.36 -6.50 21.46
CA ASN A 300 -17.66 -7.63 20.55
C ASN A 300 -18.72 -7.18 19.52
N PRO A 301 -18.61 -7.60 18.25
CA PRO A 301 -19.61 -7.25 17.26
C PRO A 301 -20.98 -7.82 17.60
N VAL A 302 -22.03 -7.06 17.32
CA VAL A 302 -23.41 -7.53 17.32
C VAL A 302 -23.72 -8.09 15.92
N ALA A 303 -24.10 -9.36 15.86
CA ALA A 303 -24.40 -10.06 14.62
C ALA A 303 -25.52 -9.37 13.81
N SER A 304 -25.28 -9.18 12.50
CA SER A 304 -26.28 -8.69 11.55
C SER A 304 -27.22 -9.80 11.09
N THR A 305 -28.39 -9.42 10.57
CA THR A 305 -29.34 -10.33 9.91
C THR A 305 -29.83 -9.74 8.58
N ASN A 306 -30.73 -10.44 7.88
CA ASN A 306 -31.36 -9.91 6.67
C ASN A 306 -32.18 -8.64 6.92
N ASP A 307 -32.80 -8.53 8.11
CA ASP A 307 -33.75 -7.47 8.45
C ASP A 307 -33.12 -6.36 9.31
N THR A 308 -32.04 -6.67 10.03
CA THR A 308 -31.40 -5.78 11.02
C THR A 308 -29.89 -5.73 10.81
N ALA A 309 -29.36 -4.55 10.49
CA ALA A 309 -27.93 -4.26 10.59
C ALA A 309 -27.45 -4.39 12.04
N GLY A 310 -26.38 -5.16 12.23
CA GLY A 310 -25.65 -5.23 13.50
C GLY A 310 -24.70 -4.05 13.68
N ASP A 311 -23.98 -4.05 14.80
CA ASP A 311 -22.92 -3.09 15.11
C ASP A 311 -21.58 -3.82 15.13
N ASP A 312 -20.68 -3.47 14.22
CA ASP A 312 -19.35 -4.07 14.10
C ASP A 312 -18.28 -2.98 14.16
N PRO A 313 -17.71 -2.71 15.35
CA PRO A 313 -16.75 -1.63 15.55
C PRO A 313 -15.43 -1.85 14.81
N TYR A 314 -15.20 -3.06 14.26
CA TYR A 314 -13.99 -3.38 13.50
C TYR A 314 -14.03 -2.91 12.05
N GLN A 315 -15.20 -2.64 11.45
CA GLN A 315 -15.29 -2.28 10.03
C GLN A 315 -14.57 -0.96 9.68
N GLN A 316 -14.35 -0.08 10.67
CA GLN A 316 -13.59 1.17 10.50
C GLN A 316 -12.07 0.99 10.65
N ILE A 317 -11.59 -0.22 10.98
CA ILE A 317 -10.18 -0.53 11.22
C ILE A 317 -9.65 -1.29 10.01
N ASN A 318 -8.62 -0.73 9.37
CA ASN A 318 -8.05 -1.25 8.12
C ASN A 318 -7.71 -2.76 8.17
N LEU A 319 -7.15 -3.24 9.28
CA LEU A 319 -6.86 -4.67 9.53
C LEU A 319 -8.05 -5.61 9.25
N PHE A 320 -9.26 -5.17 9.60
CA PHE A 320 -10.49 -5.96 9.50
C PHE A 320 -11.36 -5.56 8.31
N HIS A 321 -11.00 -4.47 7.61
CA HIS A 321 -11.70 -3.99 6.43
C HIS A 321 -11.59 -5.02 5.30
N ASN A 322 -12.72 -5.32 4.67
CA ASN A 322 -12.81 -6.32 3.62
C ASN A 322 -13.71 -5.82 2.48
N LEU A 323 -13.46 -6.33 1.26
CA LEU A 323 -14.23 -5.98 0.07
C LEU A 323 -14.75 -7.25 -0.60
N GLU A 324 -16.00 -7.22 -1.04
CA GLU A 324 -16.65 -8.29 -1.81
C GLU A 324 -16.38 -8.06 -3.30
N VAL A 325 -15.73 -9.02 -3.98
CA VAL A 325 -15.16 -8.84 -5.31
C VAL A 325 -15.41 -10.04 -6.22
N ASN A 326 -15.33 -9.82 -7.53
CA ASN A 326 -15.02 -10.88 -8.49
C ASN A 326 -13.53 -10.82 -8.83
N LEU A 327 -12.88 -11.99 -8.95
CA LEU A 327 -11.47 -12.07 -9.32
C LEU A 327 -11.14 -13.31 -10.16
N THR A 328 -9.98 -13.26 -10.80
CA THR A 328 -9.26 -14.39 -11.38
C THR A 328 -7.95 -14.62 -10.61
N VAL A 329 -7.29 -15.75 -10.86
CA VAL A 329 -5.94 -16.05 -10.33
C VAL A 329 -5.10 -16.53 -11.51
N ASP A 330 -3.86 -16.05 -11.61
CA ASP A 330 -2.91 -16.45 -12.65
C ASP A 330 -2.21 -17.79 -12.36
N GLU A 331 -1.21 -18.17 -13.16
CA GLU A 331 -0.49 -19.44 -12.99
C GLU A 331 0.47 -19.43 -11.78
N ASP A 332 0.95 -18.26 -11.37
CA ASP A 332 1.85 -18.11 -10.22
C ASP A 332 1.09 -18.13 -8.87
N GLY A 333 -0.21 -17.81 -8.91
CA GLY A 333 -1.09 -17.77 -7.73
C GLY A 333 -1.36 -16.36 -7.21
N VAL A 334 -1.18 -15.34 -8.06
CA VAL A 334 -1.53 -13.95 -7.75
C VAL A 334 -3.01 -13.71 -8.12
N PRO A 335 -3.82 -13.18 -7.20
CA PRO A 335 -5.21 -12.82 -7.48
C PRO A 335 -5.33 -11.46 -8.19
N HIS A 336 -6.21 -11.39 -9.19
CA HIS A 336 -6.46 -10.24 -10.06
C HIS A 336 -7.94 -9.85 -10.01
N VAL A 337 -8.27 -8.67 -9.48
CA VAL A 337 -9.65 -8.27 -9.16
C VAL A 337 -10.34 -7.64 -10.36
N THR A 338 -11.36 -8.29 -10.91
CA THR A 338 -12.07 -7.86 -12.13
C THR A 338 -13.25 -6.92 -11.85
N ALA A 339 -13.86 -7.00 -10.66
CA ALA A 339 -14.94 -6.12 -10.22
C ALA A 339 -15.01 -6.06 -8.68
N ILE A 340 -15.44 -4.92 -8.13
CA ILE A 340 -15.58 -4.70 -6.69
C ILE A 340 -17.02 -4.23 -6.43
N LYS A 341 -17.76 -4.92 -5.57
CA LYS A 341 -19.15 -4.60 -5.27
C LYS A 341 -19.31 -3.17 -4.79
N GLY A 342 -20.20 -2.41 -5.43
CA GLY A 342 -20.47 -1.00 -5.13
C GLY A 342 -19.45 0.00 -5.70
N MET A 343 -18.39 -0.45 -6.37
CA MET A 343 -17.38 0.44 -6.96
C MET A 343 -17.53 0.50 -8.49
N VAL A 344 -18.17 1.56 -8.97
CA VAL A 344 -18.45 1.76 -10.41
C VAL A 344 -17.16 1.82 -11.22
N LYS A 345 -17.08 1.05 -12.32
CA LYS A 345 -15.93 1.08 -13.22
C LYS A 345 -15.84 2.43 -13.95
N PRO A 346 -14.66 3.07 -14.04
CA PRO A 346 -14.47 4.31 -14.79
C PRO A 346 -15.06 4.22 -16.21
N GLY A 347 -15.85 5.23 -16.60
CA GLY A 347 -16.53 5.27 -17.90
C GLY A 347 -17.80 4.42 -18.04
N THR A 348 -18.25 3.74 -16.98
CA THR A 348 -19.50 2.95 -16.97
C THR A 348 -20.54 3.52 -15.99
N GLN A 349 -21.70 2.86 -15.87
CA GLN A 349 -22.74 3.16 -14.85
C GLN A 349 -22.94 2.03 -13.83
N ALA A 350 -22.08 1.01 -13.83
CA ALA A 350 -22.19 -0.17 -12.97
C ALA A 350 -20.82 -0.60 -12.43
N ASP A 351 -20.80 -1.29 -11.29
CA ASP A 351 -19.58 -1.91 -10.76
C ASP A 351 -19.11 -3.12 -11.59
N GLY A 352 -20.04 -3.77 -12.30
CA GLY A 352 -19.79 -4.99 -13.05
C GLY A 352 -19.57 -6.21 -12.15
N PHE A 353 -19.95 -6.12 -10.87
CA PHE A 353 -19.88 -7.21 -9.91
C PHE A 353 -21.13 -8.10 -10.02
N SER A 354 -20.96 -9.42 -9.88
CA SER A 354 -22.08 -10.35 -9.75
C SER A 354 -21.76 -11.52 -8.84
N ARG A 355 -22.78 -11.99 -8.11
CA ARG A 355 -22.70 -13.17 -7.23
C ARG A 355 -23.01 -14.49 -7.93
N ASP A 356 -23.65 -14.46 -9.10
CA ASP A 356 -24.12 -15.65 -9.82
C ASP A 356 -23.04 -16.34 -10.67
N GLY A 357 -21.82 -15.79 -10.69
CA GLY A 357 -20.70 -16.30 -11.49
C GLY A 357 -20.56 -15.69 -12.89
N SER A 358 -21.52 -14.89 -13.36
CA SER A 358 -21.45 -14.25 -14.69
C SER A 358 -20.31 -13.23 -14.83
N ALA A 359 -19.79 -12.72 -13.70
CA ALA A 359 -18.65 -11.81 -13.62
C ALA A 359 -17.34 -12.48 -13.12
N GLY A 360 -17.35 -13.81 -12.94
CA GLY A 360 -16.26 -14.57 -12.31
C GLY A 360 -16.60 -15.05 -10.90
N ASP A 361 -15.64 -15.72 -10.24
CA ASP A 361 -15.84 -16.26 -8.88
C ASP A 361 -15.85 -15.15 -7.82
N VAL A 362 -16.63 -15.37 -6.75
CA VAL A 362 -16.89 -14.38 -5.70
C VAL A 362 -15.96 -14.60 -4.52
N PHE A 363 -15.18 -13.56 -4.21
CA PHE A 363 -14.19 -13.57 -3.14
C PHE A 363 -14.43 -12.42 -2.17
N ILE A 364 -13.94 -12.60 -0.96
CA ILE A 364 -13.67 -11.53 -0.02
C ILE A 364 -12.16 -11.29 -0.03
N ILE A 365 -11.75 -10.04 -0.26
CA ILE A 365 -10.36 -9.64 -0.09
C ILE A 365 -10.15 -8.92 1.24
N ALA A 366 -9.01 -9.21 1.86
CA ALA A 366 -8.54 -8.63 3.11
C ALA A 366 -7.14 -8.01 2.89
N PRO A 367 -6.74 -6.99 3.67
CA PRO A 367 -5.39 -6.41 3.59
C PRO A 367 -4.29 -7.47 3.75
N PRO A 368 -3.05 -7.18 3.32
CA PRO A 368 -1.86 -7.87 3.84
C PRO A 368 -1.84 -7.79 5.37
N LEU A 369 -1.76 -8.95 6.03
CA LEU A 369 -1.77 -9.08 7.48
C LEU A 369 -0.51 -9.74 8.02
N TRP A 370 -0.22 -9.50 9.29
CA TRP A 370 0.81 -10.14 10.09
C TRP A 370 0.20 -10.61 11.40
N TYR A 371 0.70 -11.73 11.93
CA TYR A 371 0.29 -12.27 13.22
C TYR A 371 1.49 -12.57 14.11
N LYS A 372 1.25 -12.65 15.42
CA LYS A 372 2.16 -13.21 16.40
C LYS A 372 1.36 -14.10 17.35
N PHE A 373 1.86 -15.30 17.62
CA PHE A 373 1.31 -16.19 18.63
C PHE A 373 2.39 -16.54 19.65
N THR A 374 2.08 -16.43 20.94
CA THR A 374 3.01 -16.74 22.02
C THR A 374 2.33 -17.50 23.14
N ILE A 375 3.03 -18.47 23.71
CA ILE A 375 2.69 -19.10 24.99
C ILE A 375 3.72 -18.66 26.02
N ALA A 376 3.28 -17.89 27.02
CA ALA A 376 4.14 -17.35 28.09
C ALA A 376 3.34 -17.29 29.40
N ASP A 377 3.99 -17.51 30.54
CA ASP A 377 3.40 -17.38 31.89
C ASP A 377 2.05 -18.12 32.09
N ASN A 378 1.90 -19.29 31.45
CA ASN A 378 0.65 -20.07 31.40
C ASN A 378 -0.53 -19.35 30.72
N ALA A 379 -0.25 -18.53 29.70
CA ALA A 379 -1.24 -17.89 28.84
C ALA A 379 -0.87 -18.03 27.35
N GLU A 380 -1.88 -18.31 26.53
CA GLU A 380 -1.83 -18.19 25.07
C GLU A 380 -2.19 -16.76 24.69
N SER A 381 -1.45 -16.16 23.76
CA SER A 381 -1.74 -14.83 23.22
C SER A 381 -1.65 -14.85 21.70
N LEU A 382 -2.66 -14.29 21.03
CA LEU A 382 -2.71 -14.06 19.59
C LEU A 382 -2.82 -12.55 19.34
N ASP A 383 -1.87 -12.01 18.60
CA ASP A 383 -1.84 -10.63 18.16
C ASP A 383 -1.91 -10.56 16.62
N LEU A 384 -2.67 -9.61 16.08
CA LEU A 384 -2.73 -9.29 14.65
C LEU A 384 -2.31 -7.85 14.38
N SER A 385 -1.66 -7.60 13.24
CA SER A 385 -1.35 -6.26 12.75
C SER A 385 -1.51 -6.18 11.22
N ASP A 386 -1.82 -4.98 10.71
CA ASP A 386 -1.75 -4.67 9.27
C ASP A 386 -0.33 -4.28 8.81
N SER A 387 0.65 -4.39 9.71
CA SER A 387 2.03 -3.94 9.53
C SER A 387 3.04 -5.00 10.02
N PRO A 388 4.23 -5.09 9.38
CA PRO A 388 5.29 -6.04 9.75
C PRO A 388 6.03 -5.59 11.03
N LEU A 389 5.36 -5.70 12.18
CA LEU A 389 5.92 -5.37 13.49
C LEU A 389 6.97 -6.41 13.94
N GLU A 390 7.86 -6.01 14.86
CA GLU A 390 8.93 -6.89 15.35
C GLU A 390 8.37 -8.17 16.01
N GLY A 391 8.86 -9.33 15.56
CA GLY A 391 8.42 -10.64 16.04
C GLY A 391 7.07 -11.10 15.48
N TYR A 392 6.52 -10.43 14.47
CA TYR A 392 5.33 -10.89 13.74
C TYR A 392 5.73 -11.60 12.45
N THR A 393 4.95 -12.62 12.11
CA THR A 393 5.07 -13.42 10.89
C THR A 393 4.00 -12.95 9.89
N PRO A 394 4.29 -12.92 8.58
CA PRO A 394 3.24 -12.71 7.57
C PRO A 394 2.08 -13.67 7.76
N MET A 395 0.84 -13.23 7.50
CA MET A 395 -0.33 -14.10 7.54
C MET A 395 -0.19 -15.29 6.59
N GLU A 396 -0.72 -16.43 6.99
CA GLU A 396 -0.75 -17.62 6.14
C GLU A 396 -1.41 -17.31 4.80
N GLY A 397 -0.76 -17.75 3.71
CA GLY A 397 -1.17 -17.41 2.36
C GLY A 397 -0.69 -16.05 1.84
N LEU A 398 -0.04 -15.20 2.65
CA LEU A 398 0.43 -13.88 2.18
C LEU A 398 1.71 -13.99 1.33
N THR A 399 2.58 -14.97 1.59
CA THR A 399 3.88 -15.10 0.90
C THR A 399 3.80 -16.10 -0.25
N LEU A 400 4.10 -15.63 -1.46
CA LEU A 400 4.17 -16.43 -2.69
C LEU A 400 5.40 -17.34 -2.70
N PRO A 401 5.45 -18.41 -3.53
CA PRO A 401 6.55 -19.38 -3.53
C PRO A 401 7.93 -18.77 -3.82
N ASP A 402 7.99 -17.70 -4.61
CA ASP A 402 9.20 -16.93 -4.92
C ASP A 402 9.71 -16.10 -3.71
N GLY A 403 8.88 -15.92 -2.68
CA GLY A 403 9.16 -15.10 -1.50
C GLY A 403 8.65 -13.67 -1.57
N SER A 404 7.97 -13.26 -2.65
CA SER A 404 7.24 -12.01 -2.71
C SER A 404 5.95 -12.06 -1.86
N LEU A 405 5.36 -10.90 -1.56
CA LEU A 405 4.08 -10.82 -0.86
C LEU A 405 2.95 -10.60 -1.88
N ARG A 406 1.82 -11.30 -1.70
CA ARG A 406 0.59 -10.99 -2.42
C ARG A 406 0.15 -9.55 -2.11
N PRO A 407 -0.47 -8.83 -3.06
CA PRO A 407 -0.97 -7.47 -2.84
C PRO A 407 -2.08 -7.40 -1.78
N PHE A 408 -2.81 -8.50 -1.58
CA PHE A 408 -3.87 -8.71 -0.59
C PHE A 408 -4.11 -10.21 -0.40
N LEU A 409 -4.88 -10.58 0.61
CA LEU A 409 -5.36 -11.94 0.84
C LEU A 409 -6.75 -12.11 0.24
N ALA A 410 -7.04 -13.27 -0.36
CA ALA A 410 -8.30 -13.52 -1.06
C ALA A 410 -8.92 -14.85 -0.63
N TYR A 411 -10.11 -14.78 -0.03
CA TYR A 411 -10.86 -15.92 0.51
C TYR A 411 -12.16 -16.10 -0.27
N ALA A 412 -12.44 -17.31 -0.78
CA ALA A 412 -13.69 -17.57 -1.50
C ALA A 412 -14.88 -17.36 -0.57
N LYS A 413 -15.83 -16.52 -0.99
CA LYS A 413 -16.98 -16.13 -0.16
C LYS A 413 -17.85 -17.33 0.18
N TYR A 414 -18.09 -18.20 -0.79
CA TYR A 414 -18.96 -19.36 -0.70
C TYR A 414 -18.20 -20.68 -0.75
N ALA A 415 -18.78 -21.72 -0.14
CA ALA A 415 -18.36 -23.10 -0.35
C ALA A 415 -18.39 -23.49 -1.85
N ALA A 416 -17.55 -24.43 -2.25
CA ALA A 416 -17.40 -24.83 -3.65
C ALA A 416 -18.70 -25.41 -4.21
N SER A 417 -19.13 -24.83 -5.31
CA SER A 417 -20.34 -25.20 -6.04
C SER A 417 -19.99 -25.68 -7.45
N ARG A 418 -20.95 -26.36 -8.08
CA ARG A 418 -20.79 -26.92 -9.43
C ARG A 418 -21.94 -26.49 -10.32
N SER A 419 -21.59 -26.13 -11.55
CA SER A 419 -22.51 -25.98 -12.67
C SER A 419 -21.92 -26.63 -13.91
N ASP A 420 -22.73 -26.83 -14.95
CA ASP A 420 -22.25 -27.33 -16.25
C ASP A 420 -21.29 -26.34 -16.96
N ALA A 421 -21.38 -25.05 -16.64
CA ALA A 421 -20.56 -23.98 -17.22
C ALA A 421 -19.27 -23.71 -16.42
N ASN A 422 -19.30 -23.84 -15.10
CA ASN A 422 -18.16 -23.67 -14.21
C ASN A 422 -18.16 -24.83 -13.17
N PRO A 423 -17.29 -25.84 -13.34
CA PRO A 423 -17.35 -27.07 -12.56
C PRO A 423 -16.63 -26.97 -11.19
N PHE A 424 -16.09 -25.81 -10.81
CA PHE A 424 -15.55 -25.55 -9.48
C PHE A 424 -15.59 -24.05 -9.17
N ALA A 425 -16.68 -23.61 -8.53
CA ALA A 425 -17.04 -22.20 -8.45
C ALA A 425 -17.35 -21.72 -7.03
N SER A 426 -16.99 -20.47 -6.69
CA SER A 426 -17.52 -19.77 -5.52
C SER A 426 -18.57 -18.77 -5.97
N VAL A 427 -19.84 -19.16 -5.94
CA VAL A 427 -21.00 -18.36 -6.41
C VAL A 427 -22.21 -18.58 -5.50
N SER A 428 -23.16 -17.65 -5.54
CA SER A 428 -24.41 -17.65 -4.78
C SER A 428 -25.50 -18.54 -5.43
N GLY A 429 -26.47 -18.98 -4.63
CA GLY A 429 -27.66 -19.72 -5.06
C GLY A 429 -27.43 -21.18 -5.42
N ALA A 430 -26.20 -21.66 -5.40
CA ALA A 430 -25.77 -22.91 -5.98
C ALA A 430 -25.67 -24.07 -4.96
N PHE A 431 -25.77 -25.29 -5.48
CA PHE A 431 -25.58 -26.51 -4.70
C PHE A 431 -24.07 -26.77 -4.49
N THR A 432 -23.67 -26.96 -3.23
CA THR A 432 -22.34 -27.47 -2.88
C THR A 432 -22.24 -28.94 -3.29
N ASP A 433 -21.44 -29.29 -4.29
CA ASP A 433 -21.33 -30.68 -4.76
C ASP A 433 -20.51 -31.53 -3.77
N ASN A 434 -21.07 -32.68 -3.37
CA ASN A 434 -20.41 -33.66 -2.52
C ASN A 434 -19.18 -34.32 -3.17
N TRP A 435 -19.02 -34.19 -4.48
CA TRP A 435 -17.81 -34.55 -5.21
C TRP A 435 -16.60 -33.77 -4.68
N PHE A 436 -16.75 -32.49 -4.32
CA PHE A 436 -15.72 -31.69 -3.64
C PHE A 436 -15.55 -32.05 -2.15
N GLY A 437 -16.10 -33.18 -1.69
CA GLY A 437 -15.90 -33.67 -0.32
C GLY A 437 -14.60 -34.44 -0.08
N SER A 438 -13.81 -34.64 -1.13
CA SER A 438 -12.57 -35.43 -1.11
C SER A 438 -11.36 -34.56 -1.49
N THR A 439 -10.18 -34.90 -0.96
CA THR A 439 -8.92 -34.20 -1.25
C THR A 439 -8.58 -34.30 -2.74
N ALA A 440 -8.69 -35.51 -3.30
CA ALA A 440 -8.34 -35.79 -4.69
C ALA A 440 -9.25 -35.03 -5.69
N ASN A 441 -10.55 -34.97 -5.43
CA ASN A 441 -11.48 -34.29 -6.34
C ASN A 441 -11.33 -32.77 -6.27
N ASN A 442 -11.14 -32.17 -5.09
CA ASN A 442 -10.85 -30.73 -4.98
C ASN A 442 -9.57 -30.38 -5.74
N ARG A 443 -8.49 -31.13 -5.53
CA ARG A 443 -7.21 -30.93 -6.25
C ARG A 443 -7.45 -30.98 -7.76
N SER A 444 -8.06 -32.06 -8.25
CA SER A 444 -8.36 -32.26 -9.68
C SER A 444 -9.20 -31.12 -10.26
N ALA A 445 -10.22 -30.67 -9.53
CA ALA A 445 -11.12 -29.60 -9.94
C ALA A 445 -10.43 -28.22 -9.97
N ALA A 446 -9.56 -27.94 -8.99
CA ALA A 446 -8.76 -26.72 -8.94
C ALA A 446 -7.71 -26.68 -10.05
N THR A 447 -6.93 -27.75 -10.23
CA THR A 447 -5.94 -27.85 -11.32
C THR A 447 -6.59 -27.72 -12.70
N ALA A 448 -7.80 -28.25 -12.89
CA ALA A 448 -8.57 -28.06 -14.13
C ALA A 448 -9.05 -26.62 -14.36
N LYS A 449 -9.10 -25.79 -13.30
CA LYS A 449 -9.44 -24.35 -13.36
C LYS A 449 -8.21 -23.49 -13.68
N GLY A 450 -7.02 -23.89 -13.22
CA GLY A 450 -5.73 -23.24 -13.54
C GLY A 450 -4.65 -23.55 -12.48
N ALA A 451 -3.38 -23.34 -12.83
CA ALA A 451 -2.25 -23.75 -12.00
C ALA A 451 -2.13 -22.99 -10.66
N GLY A 452 -2.61 -21.74 -10.59
CA GLY A 452 -2.61 -20.96 -9.35
C GLY A 452 -3.78 -21.24 -8.41
N TRP A 453 -4.80 -21.99 -8.86
CA TRP A 453 -5.97 -22.33 -8.07
C TRP A 453 -5.74 -23.56 -7.19
N SER A 454 -6.33 -23.56 -6.00
CA SER A 454 -6.41 -24.73 -5.13
C SER A 454 -7.83 -24.99 -4.64
N GLY A 455 -8.05 -26.18 -4.07
CA GLY A 455 -9.10 -26.31 -3.05
C GLY A 455 -8.71 -25.54 -1.78
N ARG A 456 -9.63 -25.47 -0.82
CA ARG A 456 -9.42 -24.90 0.52
C ARG A 456 -8.08 -25.33 1.10
N VAL A 457 -7.31 -24.39 1.63
CA VAL A 457 -6.03 -24.66 2.30
C VAL A 457 -6.04 -24.14 3.73
N GLN A 458 -5.06 -24.51 4.54
CA GLN A 458 -4.95 -24.05 5.91
C GLN A 458 -4.89 -22.52 6.05
N ALA A 459 -4.43 -21.78 5.04
CA ALA A 459 -4.50 -20.31 5.05
C ALA A 459 -5.95 -19.79 5.14
N ASP A 460 -6.92 -20.45 4.50
CA ASP A 460 -8.34 -20.11 4.58
C ASP A 460 -8.93 -20.40 5.97
N THR A 461 -8.51 -21.52 6.58
CA THR A 461 -8.93 -21.94 7.93
C THR A 461 -8.31 -21.05 9.01
N PHE A 462 -7.01 -20.77 8.93
CA PHE A 462 -6.27 -19.96 9.89
C PHE A 462 -6.79 -18.52 9.95
N TYR A 463 -7.08 -17.89 8.80
CA TYR A 463 -7.65 -16.54 8.76
C TYR A 463 -8.96 -16.43 9.55
N VAL A 464 -9.93 -17.32 9.29
CA VAL A 464 -11.24 -17.24 9.95
C VAL A 464 -11.15 -17.58 11.45
N GLN A 465 -10.24 -18.48 11.84
CA GLN A 465 -9.93 -18.75 13.25
C GLN A 465 -9.37 -17.50 13.94
N CYS A 466 -8.35 -16.85 13.37
CA CYS A 466 -7.77 -15.63 13.90
C CYS A 466 -8.78 -14.47 13.99
N MET A 467 -9.59 -14.28 12.95
CA MET A 467 -10.63 -13.23 12.92
C MET A 467 -11.69 -13.47 14.01
N TYR A 468 -12.13 -14.71 14.20
CA TYR A 468 -13.10 -15.03 15.25
C TYR A 468 -12.54 -14.76 16.64
N LEU A 469 -11.35 -15.31 16.94
CA LEU A 469 -10.68 -15.15 18.22
C LEU A 469 -10.48 -13.66 18.57
N VAL A 470 -10.00 -12.84 17.63
CA VAL A 470 -9.69 -11.42 17.90
C VAL A 470 -10.96 -10.55 18.01
N LYS A 471 -11.98 -10.77 17.17
CA LYS A 471 -13.22 -9.97 17.20
C LYS A 471 -14.14 -10.34 18.38
N TYR A 472 -14.29 -11.63 18.68
CA TYR A 472 -15.24 -12.14 19.67
C TYR A 472 -14.63 -12.53 21.01
N ALA A 473 -13.30 -12.71 21.07
CA ALA A 473 -12.57 -13.04 22.30
C ALA A 473 -13.14 -14.28 23.03
N THR A 474 -13.47 -15.34 22.29
CA THR A 474 -13.89 -16.63 22.83
C THR A 474 -13.58 -17.75 21.83
N ASN A 475 -13.37 -18.97 22.30
CA ASN A 475 -13.38 -20.17 21.46
C ASN A 475 -14.81 -20.60 21.09
N GLN A 476 -15.79 -20.21 21.90
CA GLN A 476 -17.14 -20.77 21.89
C GLN A 476 -18.02 -20.26 20.74
N ILE A 477 -18.23 -21.07 19.70
CA ILE A 477 -19.09 -20.69 18.55
C ILE A 477 -20.60 -20.69 18.87
N ASN A 478 -21.03 -21.34 19.96
CA ASN A 478 -22.43 -21.67 20.23
C ASN A 478 -23.40 -20.47 20.08
N ASP A 479 -22.99 -19.29 20.54
CA ASP A 479 -23.81 -18.07 20.52
C ASP A 479 -23.69 -17.27 19.22
N PHE A 480 -22.69 -17.58 18.38
CA PHE A 480 -22.52 -16.98 17.05
C PHE A 480 -23.39 -17.71 16.00
N GLY A 481 -23.31 -19.04 15.93
CA GLY A 481 -24.19 -19.86 15.07
C GLY A 481 -23.48 -20.95 14.27
N GLY A 482 -23.99 -21.23 13.07
CA GLY A 482 -23.44 -22.18 12.11
C GLY A 482 -24.26 -23.48 12.03
N CYS A 483 -24.59 -23.93 10.80
CA CYS A 483 -25.55 -25.01 10.58
C CYS A 483 -24.99 -26.37 11.02
N MET A 484 -25.19 -26.73 12.28
CA MET A 484 -24.61 -27.92 12.92
C MET A 484 -25.64 -28.76 13.69
N THR A 485 -26.90 -28.32 13.78
CA THR A 485 -28.02 -29.07 14.40
C THR A 485 -29.26 -29.21 13.51
N TYR A 486 -29.21 -28.80 12.23
CA TYR A 486 -30.32 -28.94 11.28
C TYR A 486 -30.43 -30.36 10.69
N ASN A 487 -30.61 -31.38 11.53
CA ASN A 487 -30.55 -32.80 11.14
C ASN A 487 -31.90 -33.55 11.14
N ALA A 488 -33.00 -32.87 11.42
CA ALA A 488 -34.32 -33.45 11.64
C ALA A 488 -34.91 -34.25 10.46
N THR A 489 -35.82 -35.16 10.81
CA THR A 489 -36.64 -36.00 9.93
C THR A 489 -38.08 -36.05 10.45
N ALA A 490 -39.08 -36.03 9.56
CA ALA A 490 -40.49 -36.16 9.90
C ALA A 490 -41.24 -36.98 8.83
N LYS A 491 -42.10 -37.90 9.26
CA LYS A 491 -42.97 -38.68 8.37
C LYS A 491 -44.14 -37.84 7.88
N LEU A 492 -44.54 -38.04 6.62
CA LEU A 492 -45.76 -37.45 6.08
C LEU A 492 -47.01 -38.14 6.65
N THR A 493 -47.98 -37.34 7.09
CA THR A 493 -49.20 -37.81 7.77
C THR A 493 -50.35 -38.14 6.81
N ALA A 494 -50.30 -37.65 5.56
CA ALA A 494 -51.27 -37.92 4.51
C ALA A 494 -50.58 -37.98 3.13
N ALA A 495 -51.17 -38.74 2.20
CA ALA A 495 -50.74 -38.76 0.81
C ALA A 495 -51.22 -37.50 0.06
N MET A 496 -50.39 -36.97 -0.81
CA MET A 496 -50.61 -35.79 -1.66
C MET A 496 -50.40 -36.18 -3.13
N ALA A 497 -51.27 -35.72 -4.02
CA ALA A 497 -51.11 -35.89 -5.47
C ALA A 497 -50.79 -34.53 -6.11
N ALA A 498 -49.79 -34.50 -6.99
CA ALA A 498 -49.32 -33.31 -7.71
C ALA A 498 -49.29 -32.04 -6.85
N SER A 499 -48.59 -32.08 -5.70
CA SER A 499 -48.55 -31.00 -4.70
C SER A 499 -47.13 -30.49 -4.46
N ASN A 500 -47.02 -29.18 -4.16
CA ASN A 500 -45.82 -28.56 -3.60
C ASN A 500 -45.87 -28.44 -2.07
N ARG A 501 -46.92 -28.98 -1.43
CA ARG A 501 -47.19 -28.84 0.01
C ARG A 501 -47.40 -30.22 0.63
N VAL A 502 -46.64 -30.54 1.67
CA VAL A 502 -46.67 -31.84 2.35
C VAL A 502 -47.03 -31.71 3.83
N PRO A 503 -47.86 -32.61 4.39
CA PRO A 503 -48.28 -32.55 5.79
C PRO A 503 -47.39 -33.42 6.69
N VAL A 504 -46.90 -32.85 7.78
CA VAL A 504 -46.24 -33.54 8.90
C VAL A 504 -46.99 -33.26 10.20
N ALA A 505 -46.67 -33.96 11.30
CA ALA A 505 -47.28 -33.67 12.60
C ALA A 505 -46.96 -32.24 13.08
N ALA A 506 -47.91 -31.56 13.73
CA ALA A 506 -47.73 -30.20 14.26
C ALA A 506 -46.52 -30.07 15.20
N SER A 507 -46.21 -31.12 15.97
CA SER A 507 -45.05 -31.20 16.85
C SER A 507 -43.70 -31.07 16.12
N ALA A 508 -43.63 -31.39 14.82
CA ALA A 508 -42.41 -31.25 14.03
C ALA A 508 -42.13 -29.81 13.57
N ARG A 509 -43.06 -28.85 13.80
CA ARG A 509 -42.94 -27.46 13.32
C ARG A 509 -41.62 -26.79 13.73
N GLY A 510 -41.13 -27.02 14.94
CA GLY A 510 -39.90 -26.41 15.45
C GLY A 510 -38.61 -26.88 14.77
N SER A 511 -38.67 -27.98 14.00
CA SER A 511 -37.53 -28.58 13.32
C SER A 511 -37.27 -28.02 11.90
N TYR A 512 -38.15 -27.13 11.40
CA TYR A 512 -38.10 -26.60 10.04
C TYR A 512 -38.33 -25.09 10.03
N TYR A 513 -37.76 -24.39 9.03
CA TYR A 513 -37.88 -22.95 8.86
C TYR A 513 -38.00 -22.58 7.37
N VAL A 514 -38.68 -21.47 7.07
CA VAL A 514 -38.75 -20.91 5.72
C VAL A 514 -37.34 -20.41 5.34
N GLY A 515 -36.83 -20.81 4.17
CA GLY A 515 -35.42 -20.64 3.80
C GLY A 515 -34.55 -21.88 4.06
N GLY A 516 -35.04 -22.85 4.84
CA GLY A 516 -34.37 -24.15 5.03
C GLY A 516 -34.50 -25.06 3.79
N ARG A 517 -33.58 -26.01 3.63
CA ARG A 517 -33.58 -27.00 2.54
C ARG A 517 -33.99 -28.39 3.02
N VAL A 518 -34.70 -29.15 2.19
CA VAL A 518 -35.24 -30.47 2.51
C VAL A 518 -35.27 -31.42 1.31
N THR A 519 -35.18 -32.72 1.57
CA THR A 519 -35.50 -33.81 0.62
C THR A 519 -36.67 -34.60 1.19
N VAL A 520 -37.66 -34.94 0.36
CA VAL A 520 -38.69 -35.95 0.67
C VAL A 520 -38.20 -37.29 0.14
N THR A 521 -37.89 -38.24 1.02
CA THR A 521 -37.44 -39.59 0.66
C THR A 521 -38.60 -40.60 0.68
N LYS A 522 -38.45 -41.68 -0.11
CA LYS A 522 -39.45 -42.73 -0.28
C LYS A 522 -39.72 -43.55 0.99
N ARG A 523 -38.77 -43.59 1.94
CA ARG A 523 -38.79 -44.49 3.11
C ARG A 523 -37.93 -43.96 4.27
N ALA A 524 -38.19 -44.47 5.47
CA ALA A 524 -37.56 -44.05 6.73
C ALA A 524 -36.02 -44.16 6.75
N ASP A 525 -35.47 -45.17 6.08
CA ASP A 525 -34.05 -45.46 5.94
C ASP A 525 -33.47 -44.95 4.60
N GLY A 526 -34.24 -44.15 3.83
CA GLY A 526 -33.80 -43.60 2.56
C GLY A 526 -32.74 -42.51 2.77
N ASP A 527 -31.58 -42.65 2.15
CA ASP A 527 -30.53 -41.63 2.27
C ASP A 527 -30.97 -40.33 1.59
N ARG A 528 -30.84 -39.22 2.32
CA ARG A 528 -31.23 -37.87 1.89
C ARG A 528 -30.37 -37.33 0.74
N GLY A 529 -29.16 -37.87 0.57
CA GLY A 529 -28.27 -37.59 -0.55
C GLY A 529 -28.51 -38.47 -1.79
N ASP A 530 -29.23 -39.58 -1.68
CA ASP A 530 -29.52 -40.47 -2.81
C ASP A 530 -30.74 -39.99 -3.60
N THR A 531 -30.50 -39.42 -4.78
CA THR A 531 -31.54 -38.96 -5.72
C THR A 531 -32.47 -40.10 -6.17
N GLY A 532 -32.00 -41.36 -6.17
CA GLY A 532 -32.81 -42.55 -6.44
C GLY A 532 -33.80 -42.88 -5.32
N GLN A 533 -33.54 -42.46 -4.08
CA GLN A 533 -34.49 -42.58 -2.94
C GLN A 533 -35.38 -41.36 -2.76
N ALA A 534 -35.12 -40.26 -3.48
CA ALA A 534 -35.93 -39.05 -3.40
C ALA A 534 -37.26 -39.18 -4.18
N VAL A 535 -38.29 -38.54 -3.64
CA VAL A 535 -39.55 -38.19 -4.29
C VAL A 535 -39.48 -36.73 -4.77
N ALA A 536 -38.99 -35.85 -3.89
CA ALA A 536 -38.62 -34.47 -4.21
C ALA A 536 -37.26 -34.19 -3.56
N TRP A 537 -36.25 -33.87 -4.37
CA TRP A 537 -34.86 -33.72 -3.92
C TRP A 537 -34.49 -32.25 -3.73
N TYR A 538 -33.81 -31.95 -2.62
CA TYR A 538 -33.16 -30.65 -2.33
C TYR A 538 -34.03 -29.38 -2.51
N ARG A 539 -35.30 -29.47 -2.12
CA ARG A 539 -36.25 -28.35 -2.21
C ARG A 539 -36.01 -27.28 -1.14
N LEU A 540 -36.28 -26.02 -1.46
CA LEU A 540 -36.38 -24.90 -0.52
C LEU A 540 -37.74 -24.90 0.15
N ILE A 541 -37.81 -24.70 1.46
CA ILE A 541 -39.06 -24.43 2.17
C ILE A 541 -39.46 -22.96 1.93
N THR A 542 -40.62 -22.75 1.32
CA THR A 542 -41.13 -21.43 0.94
C THR A 542 -42.24 -20.92 1.87
N ASP A 543 -42.99 -21.81 2.50
CA ASP A 543 -43.98 -21.49 3.54
C ASP A 543 -44.09 -22.62 4.58
N ILE A 544 -44.44 -22.26 5.81
CA ILE A 544 -44.82 -23.23 6.84
C ILE A 544 -46.05 -22.74 7.62
N THR A 545 -47.12 -23.52 7.55
CA THR A 545 -48.42 -23.22 8.17
C THR A 545 -48.88 -24.36 9.07
N VAL A 546 -49.43 -24.06 10.26
CA VAL A 546 -49.96 -25.07 11.20
C VAL A 546 -51.47 -24.96 11.29
N ASP A 547 -52.16 -26.09 11.14
CA ASP A 547 -53.62 -26.22 11.19
C ASP A 547 -53.99 -27.48 11.98
N GLY A 548 -54.57 -27.29 13.17
CA GLY A 548 -54.79 -28.36 14.15
C GLY A 548 -53.51 -29.15 14.45
N ASP A 549 -53.61 -30.48 14.34
CA ASP A 549 -52.50 -31.41 14.55
C ASP A 549 -51.56 -31.56 13.34
N THR A 550 -51.76 -30.78 12.26
CA THR A 550 -50.94 -30.84 11.03
C THR A 550 -50.09 -29.58 10.86
N CYS A 551 -48.78 -29.77 10.66
CA CYS A 551 -47.88 -28.75 10.13
C CYS A 551 -47.70 -29.01 8.63
N TRP A 552 -48.05 -28.05 7.80
CA TRP A 552 -47.87 -28.08 6.36
C TRP A 552 -46.58 -27.38 5.98
N ILE A 553 -45.74 -28.07 5.22
CA ILE A 553 -44.48 -27.56 4.66
C ILE A 553 -44.69 -27.36 3.17
N THR A 554 -44.60 -26.12 2.69
CA THR A 554 -44.64 -25.80 1.25
C THR A 554 -43.22 -25.64 0.74
N VAL A 555 -42.93 -26.19 -0.45
CA VAL A 555 -41.59 -26.21 -1.03
C VAL A 555 -41.54 -25.68 -2.47
N ASP A 556 -40.33 -25.40 -2.98
CA ASP A 556 -40.08 -24.91 -4.34
C ASP A 556 -40.14 -26.01 -5.43
N GLY A 557 -40.15 -25.56 -6.69
CA GLY A 557 -40.07 -26.41 -7.88
C GLY A 557 -41.41 -27.03 -8.34
N GLU A 558 -41.29 -28.06 -9.18
CA GLU A 558 -42.44 -28.76 -9.75
C GLU A 558 -43.20 -29.63 -8.71
N PRO A 559 -44.55 -29.68 -8.78
CA PRO A 559 -45.37 -30.53 -7.92
C PRO A 559 -45.07 -32.01 -8.05
N PHE A 560 -45.23 -32.76 -6.96
CA PHE A 560 -44.91 -34.18 -6.88
C PHE A 560 -46.00 -34.97 -6.15
N ASP A 561 -46.04 -36.27 -6.41
CA ASP A 561 -46.86 -37.23 -5.69
C ASP A 561 -46.09 -37.74 -4.47
N ALA A 562 -46.68 -37.61 -3.28
CA ALA A 562 -46.11 -38.11 -2.04
C ALA A 562 -47.12 -39.02 -1.33
N VAL A 563 -46.64 -40.06 -0.66
CA VAL A 563 -47.48 -40.99 0.11
C VAL A 563 -47.25 -40.86 1.62
N VAL A 564 -48.19 -41.39 2.40
CA VAL A 564 -48.02 -41.59 3.85
C VAL A 564 -46.71 -42.34 4.12
N ASP A 565 -46.03 -42.01 5.22
CA ASP A 565 -44.72 -42.57 5.60
C ASP A 565 -43.53 -42.25 4.67
N ASN A 566 -43.69 -41.48 3.59
CA ASN A 566 -42.55 -40.74 3.02
C ASN A 566 -41.96 -39.80 4.08
N VAL A 567 -40.68 -39.47 3.97
CA VAL A 567 -39.96 -38.76 5.03
C VAL A 567 -39.39 -37.44 4.54
N LEU A 568 -39.91 -36.35 5.11
CA LEU A 568 -39.32 -35.03 4.99
C LEU A 568 -38.04 -34.97 5.82
N THR A 569 -36.92 -34.71 5.18
CA THR A 569 -35.59 -34.76 5.78
C THR A 569 -34.83 -33.47 5.47
N THR A 570 -34.22 -32.87 6.48
CA THR A 570 -33.40 -31.65 6.35
C THR A 570 -32.19 -31.86 5.43
N MET A 571 -31.82 -30.83 4.66
CA MET A 571 -30.62 -30.80 3.82
C MET A 571 -29.77 -29.57 4.17
N PRO A 572 -28.46 -29.58 3.85
CA PRO A 572 -27.66 -28.37 3.93
C PRO A 572 -28.26 -27.23 3.11
N PRO A 573 -28.02 -25.96 3.46
CA PRO A 573 -28.41 -24.83 2.61
C PRO A 573 -27.67 -24.86 1.25
N HIS A 574 -28.13 -24.03 0.30
CA HIS A 574 -27.30 -23.62 -0.84
C HIS A 574 -26.36 -22.50 -0.41
N THR A 575 -25.35 -22.23 -1.23
CA THR A 575 -24.54 -21.01 -1.09
C THR A 575 -25.41 -19.75 -1.23
N GLY A 576 -25.01 -18.65 -0.61
CA GLY A 576 -25.75 -17.39 -0.63
C GLY A 576 -26.96 -17.35 0.30
N HIS A 577 -27.01 -18.22 1.31
CA HIS A 577 -28.02 -18.17 2.36
C HIS A 577 -27.99 -16.84 3.11
N ASN A 578 -26.80 -16.27 3.29
CA ASN A 578 -26.57 -15.01 3.99
C ASN A 578 -26.38 -13.79 3.05
N ASP A 579 -26.77 -13.88 1.77
CA ASP A 579 -26.53 -12.83 0.79
C ASP A 579 -27.17 -11.47 1.12
N ASN A 580 -28.28 -11.49 1.85
CA ASN A 580 -29.05 -10.32 2.24
C ASN A 580 -28.69 -9.80 3.65
N VAL A 581 -27.76 -10.44 4.36
CA VAL A 581 -27.33 -10.00 5.69
C VAL A 581 -26.69 -8.61 5.58
N GLN A 582 -27.15 -7.67 6.40
CA GLN A 582 -26.86 -6.24 6.25
C GLN A 582 -25.44 -5.82 6.72
N GLY A 583 -24.57 -6.76 7.11
CA GLY A 583 -23.22 -6.50 7.60
C GLY A 583 -22.29 -7.70 7.40
N MET A 584 -21.01 -7.52 7.74
CA MET A 584 -19.96 -8.51 7.45
C MET A 584 -19.95 -9.73 8.39
N ASP A 585 -20.48 -9.59 9.60
CA ASP A 585 -20.63 -10.69 10.57
C ASP A 585 -22.13 -10.88 10.89
N GLY A 586 -22.63 -12.11 10.85
CA GLY A 586 -24.05 -12.36 11.09
C GLY A 586 -24.62 -13.69 10.60
N TYR A 587 -25.95 -13.76 10.51
CA TYR A 587 -26.71 -14.91 10.00
C TYR A 587 -28.10 -14.45 9.53
N ALA A 588 -28.63 -15.08 8.48
CA ALA A 588 -29.83 -14.63 7.77
C ALA A 588 -31.06 -14.31 8.66
N TYR A 589 -31.45 -15.23 9.54
CA TYR A 589 -32.77 -15.21 10.19
C TYR A 589 -32.69 -15.14 11.72
N ALA A 590 -33.10 -14.00 12.30
CA ALA A 590 -33.08 -13.74 13.75
C ALA A 590 -33.96 -14.70 14.57
N ASN A 591 -35.07 -15.16 13.99
CA ASN A 591 -36.10 -15.99 14.63
C ASN A 591 -35.89 -17.50 14.43
N VAL A 592 -34.81 -17.90 13.75
CA VAL A 592 -34.41 -19.30 13.54
C VAL A 592 -33.25 -19.61 14.49
N ASN A 593 -33.16 -20.87 14.95
CA ASN A 593 -32.02 -21.31 15.75
C ASN A 593 -30.71 -21.00 14.99
N LYS A 594 -29.77 -20.27 15.60
CA LYS A 594 -28.49 -19.91 14.97
C LYS A 594 -27.70 -21.13 14.51
N ARG A 595 -27.91 -22.30 15.13
CA ARG A 595 -27.28 -23.58 14.77
C ARG A 595 -27.99 -24.33 13.63
N PHE A 596 -29.04 -23.76 13.02
CA PHE A 596 -29.72 -24.30 11.84
C PHE A 596 -29.33 -23.63 10.51
N GLN A 597 -28.51 -22.57 10.55
CA GLN A 597 -28.21 -21.70 9.42
C GLN A 597 -26.71 -21.37 9.36
N PRO A 598 -26.13 -21.10 8.17
CA PRO A 598 -24.74 -20.66 8.03
C PRO A 598 -24.52 -19.30 8.71
N VAL A 599 -23.27 -18.95 8.96
CA VAL A 599 -22.87 -17.61 9.45
C VAL A 599 -22.02 -16.89 8.42
N LEU A 600 -22.03 -15.56 8.46
CA LEU A 600 -20.97 -14.72 7.90
C LEU A 600 -19.96 -14.39 9.01
N LEU A 601 -18.68 -14.47 8.68
CA LEU A 601 -17.59 -13.83 9.42
C LEU A 601 -16.70 -13.13 8.40
N GLN A 602 -16.44 -11.83 8.60
CA GLN A 602 -15.67 -11.00 7.65
C GLN A 602 -16.20 -11.13 6.21
N GLY A 603 -17.51 -11.20 6.03
CA GLY A 603 -18.18 -11.34 4.73
C GLY A 603 -18.15 -12.74 4.11
N ILE A 604 -17.43 -13.70 4.69
CA ILE A 604 -17.29 -15.08 4.20
C ILE A 604 -18.41 -15.96 4.77
N GLU A 605 -19.11 -16.72 3.92
CA GLU A 605 -20.16 -17.65 4.33
C GLU A 605 -19.57 -19.00 4.75
N LEU A 606 -19.85 -19.40 6.00
CA LEU A 606 -19.20 -20.52 6.70
C LEU A 606 -20.24 -21.41 7.41
N PHE A 607 -19.83 -22.63 7.79
CA PHE A 607 -20.68 -23.62 8.46
C PHE A 607 -21.97 -23.95 7.68
N CYS A 608 -21.83 -24.24 6.40
CA CYS A 608 -22.93 -24.52 5.47
C CYS A 608 -23.55 -25.92 5.63
N GLY A 609 -23.61 -26.49 6.84
CA GLY A 609 -24.16 -27.83 7.07
C GLY A 609 -23.29 -28.98 6.57
N ARG A 610 -22.04 -28.69 6.17
CA ARG A 610 -21.09 -29.62 5.57
C ARG A 610 -19.69 -29.37 6.12
N LEU A 611 -18.94 -30.47 6.29
CA LEU A 611 -17.52 -30.44 6.58
C LEU A 611 -16.74 -29.97 5.35
N GLU A 612 -15.85 -29.00 5.51
CA GLU A 612 -14.99 -28.51 4.43
C GLU A 612 -13.61 -29.18 4.50
N THR A 613 -13.09 -29.67 3.37
CA THR A 613 -11.81 -30.40 3.33
C THR A 613 -10.64 -29.44 3.06
N ASP A 614 -9.68 -29.34 3.98
CA ASP A 614 -8.39 -28.70 3.72
C ASP A 614 -7.57 -29.64 2.80
N VAL A 615 -7.14 -29.19 1.61
CA VAL A 615 -6.47 -30.04 0.61
C VAL A 615 -4.95 -30.05 0.74
N ASP A 616 -4.40 -29.01 1.37
CA ASP A 616 -2.98 -28.85 1.66
C ASP A 616 -2.56 -29.62 2.93
N THR A 617 -3.48 -30.31 3.61
CA THR A 617 -3.20 -31.10 4.81
C THR A 617 -3.82 -32.50 4.78
N ILE A 618 -3.14 -33.44 5.44
CA ILE A 618 -3.63 -34.81 5.68
C ILE A 618 -3.36 -35.23 7.12
N VAL A 619 -4.15 -36.17 7.62
CA VAL A 619 -3.98 -36.75 8.96
C VAL A 619 -3.54 -38.20 8.81
N LYS A 620 -2.35 -38.55 9.31
CA LYS A 620 -1.83 -39.93 9.30
C LYS A 620 -2.06 -40.58 10.65
N SER A 621 -2.72 -41.73 10.68
CA SER A 621 -2.91 -42.51 11.89
C SER A 621 -1.64 -43.31 12.20
N VAL A 622 -1.09 -43.16 13.40
CA VAL A 622 0.07 -43.92 13.89
C VAL A 622 -0.33 -44.86 15.03
N LYS A 623 0.26 -46.06 15.08
CA LYS A 623 0.15 -47.00 16.20
C LYS A 623 1.47 -47.01 16.97
N ASP A 624 1.45 -46.56 18.22
CA ASP A 624 2.63 -46.50 19.08
C ASP A 624 2.85 -47.81 19.84
N SER A 625 1.76 -48.46 20.26
CA SER A 625 1.77 -49.77 20.92
C SER A 625 0.41 -50.47 20.78
N ASP A 626 0.25 -51.65 21.40
CA ASP A 626 -1.05 -52.35 21.44
C ASP A 626 -2.12 -51.64 22.30
N THR A 627 -1.79 -50.55 22.98
CA THR A 627 -2.75 -49.76 23.78
C THR A 627 -2.63 -48.24 23.58
N GLN A 628 -1.75 -47.76 22.71
CA GLN A 628 -1.51 -46.34 22.48
C GLN A 628 -1.34 -46.03 20.99
N ALA A 629 -1.88 -44.89 20.58
CA ALA A 629 -1.86 -44.42 19.21
C ALA A 629 -2.02 -42.88 19.16
N HIS A 630 -1.61 -42.26 18.07
CA HIS A 630 -1.83 -40.84 17.83
C HIS A 630 -2.13 -40.58 16.35
N ALA A 631 -2.39 -39.31 16.02
CA ALA A 631 -2.61 -38.87 14.66
C ALA A 631 -1.68 -37.70 14.33
N GLU A 632 -0.84 -37.86 13.31
CA GLU A 632 0.08 -36.84 12.84
C GLU A 632 -0.63 -35.91 11.86
N LEU A 633 -0.40 -34.60 11.97
CA LEU A 633 -0.83 -33.62 10.99
C LEU A 633 0.32 -33.29 10.03
N TRP A 634 0.06 -33.41 8.73
CA TRP A 634 1.02 -33.15 7.66
C TRP A 634 0.49 -32.06 6.73
N ARG A 635 1.38 -31.21 6.21
CA ARG A 635 1.04 -30.06 5.36
C ARG A 635 1.99 -29.91 4.16
N CYS A 636 1.49 -29.35 3.06
CA CYS A 636 2.28 -28.66 2.03
C CYS A 636 1.84 -27.19 1.94
N TRP A 637 2.67 -26.30 1.38
CA TRP A 637 2.31 -24.88 1.16
C TRP A 637 2.09 -24.56 -0.32
N ASP A 638 2.67 -25.36 -1.21
CA ASP A 638 2.48 -25.30 -2.65
C ASP A 638 1.81 -26.59 -3.13
N VAL A 639 0.50 -26.52 -3.38
CA VAL A 639 -0.30 -27.70 -3.76
C VAL A 639 -0.02 -28.19 -5.18
N ALA A 640 0.64 -27.38 -6.02
CA ALA A 640 0.97 -27.74 -7.40
C ALA A 640 2.00 -28.88 -7.49
N GLY A 641 2.86 -29.02 -6.47
CA GLY A 641 3.85 -30.09 -6.36
C GLY A 641 3.37 -31.34 -5.61
N GLN A 642 2.14 -31.37 -5.11
CA GLN A 642 1.66 -32.39 -4.17
C GLN A 642 0.72 -33.41 -4.83
N ASN A 643 0.87 -34.69 -4.47
CA ASN A 643 -0.01 -35.78 -4.91
C ASN A 643 -0.91 -36.32 -3.78
N ASP A 644 -1.85 -37.20 -4.16
CA ASP A 644 -2.84 -37.79 -3.25
C ASP A 644 -2.27 -38.87 -2.30
N THR A 645 -0.97 -39.16 -2.34
CA THR A 645 -0.28 -40.00 -1.35
C THR A 645 0.41 -39.19 -0.24
N GLY A 646 0.40 -37.86 -0.34
CA GLY A 646 1.07 -36.97 0.61
C GLY A 646 2.57 -36.80 0.35
N GLU A 647 3.03 -37.04 -0.87
CA GLU A 647 4.38 -36.69 -1.30
C GLU A 647 4.49 -35.15 -1.38
N GLY A 648 5.67 -34.61 -1.01
CA GLY A 648 5.87 -33.16 -0.88
C GLY A 648 5.27 -32.53 0.38
N MET A 649 4.67 -33.31 1.28
CA MET A 649 4.18 -32.83 2.58
C MET A 649 5.20 -33.10 3.69
N GLU A 650 5.25 -32.23 4.70
CA GLU A 650 6.01 -32.45 5.93
C GLU A 650 5.08 -32.51 7.16
N LYS A 651 5.56 -33.12 8.24
CA LYS A 651 4.85 -33.16 9.52
C LYS A 651 4.90 -31.78 10.17
N VAL A 652 3.73 -31.22 10.51
CA VAL A 652 3.61 -29.93 11.19
C VAL A 652 3.21 -30.07 12.66
N GLY A 653 2.66 -31.21 13.08
CA GLY A 653 2.37 -31.46 14.49
C GLY A 653 1.73 -32.81 14.75
N ASP A 654 1.38 -33.02 16.00
CA ASP A 654 0.70 -34.21 16.50
C ASP A 654 -0.58 -33.82 17.21
N TYR A 655 -1.68 -34.49 16.88
CA TYR A 655 -2.91 -34.41 17.65
C TYR A 655 -2.77 -35.22 18.96
N PRO A 656 -3.58 -34.91 19.99
CA PRO A 656 -3.49 -35.57 21.29
C PRO A 656 -3.56 -37.10 21.22
N ALA A 657 -2.63 -37.77 21.89
CA ALA A 657 -2.54 -39.23 21.87
C ALA A 657 -3.74 -39.91 22.56
N THR A 658 -4.14 -41.05 22.02
CA THR A 658 -5.20 -41.92 22.54
C THR A 658 -4.62 -43.14 23.25
N THR A 659 -5.39 -43.68 24.21
CA THR A 659 -4.99 -44.81 25.07
C THR A 659 -5.91 -46.02 24.90
N LYS A 660 -6.54 -46.12 23.73
CA LYS A 660 -7.40 -47.22 23.25
C LYS A 660 -7.31 -47.24 21.73
N LEU A 661 -7.20 -48.42 21.12
CA LEU A 661 -7.10 -48.57 19.66
C LEU A 661 -8.46 -48.70 18.96
N ASP A 662 -9.49 -49.15 19.67
CA ASP A 662 -10.73 -49.65 19.05
C ASP A 662 -11.89 -48.64 19.07
N ALA A 663 -11.66 -47.44 19.60
CA ALA A 663 -12.71 -46.46 19.84
C ALA A 663 -12.58 -45.27 18.89
N SER A 664 -13.63 -45.05 18.09
CA SER A 664 -13.89 -43.75 17.44
C SER A 664 -14.38 -42.73 18.49
N ASP A 665 -13.59 -42.55 19.55
CA ASP A 665 -13.90 -41.68 20.69
C ASP A 665 -13.67 -40.22 20.27
N ASN A 666 -14.75 -39.44 20.21
CA ASN A 666 -14.65 -37.97 20.15
C ASN A 666 -14.07 -37.47 21.46
N PHE A 667 -13.05 -36.60 21.38
CA PHE A 667 -12.51 -35.91 22.55
C PHE A 667 -12.43 -34.41 22.33
N TYR A 668 -12.76 -33.65 23.36
CA TYR A 668 -12.71 -32.19 23.37
C TYR A 668 -11.30 -31.69 23.63
N LEU A 669 -10.94 -30.61 22.96
CA LEU A 669 -9.58 -30.10 22.88
C LEU A 669 -9.34 -29.02 23.94
N GLU A 670 -8.18 -29.02 24.58
CA GLU A 670 -7.88 -28.10 25.70
C GLU A 670 -7.30 -26.77 25.20
N ASP A 671 -6.05 -26.81 24.74
CA ASP A 671 -5.23 -25.65 24.39
C ASP A 671 -4.74 -25.77 22.94
N MET A 672 -4.06 -24.74 22.42
CA MET A 672 -3.45 -24.81 21.08
C MET A 672 -1.97 -24.38 21.11
N THR A 673 -1.14 -25.07 20.33
CA THR A 673 0.15 -24.55 19.90
C THR A 673 0.03 -24.03 18.47
N LEU A 674 0.91 -23.11 18.09
CA LEU A 674 1.08 -22.75 16.69
C LEU A 674 2.33 -23.43 16.13
N SER A 675 2.19 -24.16 15.04
CA SER A 675 3.30 -24.76 14.30
C SER A 675 3.12 -24.54 12.81
N LYS A 676 4.09 -23.87 12.16
CA LYS A 676 4.13 -23.62 10.71
C LYS A 676 2.78 -23.21 10.10
N GLY A 677 2.13 -22.22 10.71
CA GLY A 677 0.85 -21.69 10.23
C GLY A 677 -0.40 -22.43 10.65
N VAL A 678 -0.28 -23.41 11.54
CA VAL A 678 -1.39 -24.27 11.95
C VAL A 678 -1.57 -24.21 13.45
N PHE A 679 -2.77 -23.87 13.91
CA PHE A 679 -3.18 -24.17 15.27
C PHE A 679 -3.31 -25.70 15.41
N VAL A 680 -2.39 -26.28 16.19
CA VAL A 680 -2.36 -27.70 16.54
C VAL A 680 -2.92 -27.83 17.96
N PRO A 681 -4.12 -28.40 18.13
CA PRO A 681 -4.70 -28.62 19.45
C PRO A 681 -3.85 -29.56 20.31
N ASN A 682 -3.78 -29.28 21.60
CA ASN A 682 -3.16 -30.13 22.60
C ASN A 682 -4.13 -30.38 23.78
N GLY A 683 -3.91 -31.48 24.52
CA GLY A 683 -4.82 -31.94 25.59
C GLY A 683 -6.13 -32.56 25.06
N ARG A 684 -6.85 -33.26 25.94
CA ARG A 684 -8.06 -34.05 25.59
C ARG A 684 -9.16 -34.09 26.67
N SER A 685 -9.01 -33.28 27.72
CA SER A 685 -9.79 -33.33 28.97
C SER A 685 -10.85 -32.22 29.07
N ALA A 686 -11.03 -31.46 27.99
CA ALA A 686 -12.00 -30.39 27.89
C ALA A 686 -13.45 -30.91 27.71
N THR A 687 -14.37 -30.00 27.44
CA THR A 687 -15.81 -30.26 27.22
C THR A 687 -16.34 -29.29 26.16
N SER A 688 -17.62 -29.44 25.75
CA SER A 688 -18.33 -28.48 24.88
C SER A 688 -18.49 -27.05 25.44
N THR A 689 -17.95 -26.77 26.63
CA THR A 689 -17.98 -25.47 27.31
C THR A 689 -16.64 -25.09 27.96
N THR A 690 -15.56 -25.83 27.71
CA THR A 690 -14.21 -25.56 28.26
C THR A 690 -13.14 -25.79 27.21
N GLY A 691 -11.94 -25.23 27.41
CA GLY A 691 -10.84 -25.31 26.44
C GLY A 691 -11.20 -24.70 25.09
N LEU A 692 -10.93 -25.41 23.99
CA LEU A 692 -11.30 -25.00 22.63
C LEU A 692 -12.80 -25.19 22.32
N THR A 693 -13.58 -25.80 23.22
CA THR A 693 -15.01 -26.16 23.09
C THR A 693 -15.38 -27.15 21.97
N ASP A 694 -14.53 -27.31 20.97
CA ASP A 694 -14.70 -28.24 19.86
C ASP A 694 -14.03 -29.59 20.10
N ALA A 695 -14.57 -30.63 19.44
CA ALA A 695 -14.02 -31.98 19.46
C ALA A 695 -13.10 -32.30 18.27
N MET A 696 -12.27 -33.33 18.43
CA MET A 696 -11.67 -34.06 17.32
C MET A 696 -12.33 -35.43 17.17
N TYR A 697 -12.73 -35.77 15.95
CA TYR A 697 -13.09 -37.12 15.53
C TYR A 697 -11.92 -37.72 14.75
N THR A 698 -11.30 -38.78 15.26
CA THR A 698 -10.18 -39.49 14.61
C THR A 698 -10.25 -41.00 14.85
N ASN A 699 -9.49 -41.78 14.08
CA ASN A 699 -9.37 -43.23 14.22
C ASN A 699 -7.88 -43.67 14.18
N PRO A 700 -7.12 -43.31 15.22
CA PRO A 700 -5.68 -43.55 15.31
C PRO A 700 -5.38 -45.04 15.57
N GLY A 701 -4.16 -45.47 15.33
CA GLY A 701 -3.73 -46.87 15.46
C GLY A 701 -4.05 -47.77 14.25
N THR A 702 -4.77 -47.27 13.25
CA THR A 702 -5.17 -48.00 12.04
C THR A 702 -4.11 -48.07 10.93
N GLY A 703 -3.13 -47.16 10.94
CA GLY A 703 -2.14 -46.99 9.88
C GLY A 703 -2.65 -46.27 8.61
N ASN A 704 -3.92 -45.83 8.61
CA ASN A 704 -4.54 -45.16 7.47
C ASN A 704 -4.15 -43.68 7.34
N THR A 705 -4.41 -43.10 6.18
CA THR A 705 -4.38 -41.66 5.94
C THR A 705 -5.80 -41.13 5.69
N TYR A 706 -6.15 -40.07 6.41
CA TYR A 706 -7.47 -39.43 6.39
C TYR A 706 -7.37 -38.00 5.88
N ALA A 707 -8.43 -37.50 5.23
CA ALA A 707 -8.49 -36.09 4.87
C ALA A 707 -8.78 -35.25 6.12
N ASN A 708 -8.11 -34.12 6.26
CA ASN A 708 -8.36 -33.16 7.32
C ASN A 708 -9.61 -32.33 6.97
N ARG A 709 -10.76 -32.64 7.58
CA ARG A 709 -12.01 -31.90 7.36
C ARG A 709 -12.36 -31.03 8.56
N ARG A 710 -12.77 -29.79 8.31
CA ARG A 710 -13.00 -28.72 9.30
C ARG A 710 -14.48 -28.43 9.51
N PHE A 711 -14.75 -27.61 10.53
CA PHE A 711 -16.05 -27.03 10.86
C PHE A 711 -17.07 -28.03 11.41
N GLY A 712 -18.08 -28.40 10.64
CA GLY A 712 -19.15 -29.28 11.13
C GLY A 712 -20.19 -29.56 10.06
N ALA A 713 -20.71 -30.78 10.06
CA ALA A 713 -21.93 -31.09 9.33
C ALA A 713 -23.17 -30.74 10.17
N LEU A 714 -24.33 -30.67 9.52
CA LEU A 714 -25.62 -30.31 10.12
C LEU A 714 -26.11 -31.21 11.28
N TRP A 715 -25.36 -32.24 11.66
CA TRP A 715 -25.66 -33.16 12.76
C TRP A 715 -24.66 -33.18 13.91
N ASN A 716 -23.50 -32.51 13.81
CA ASN A 716 -22.42 -32.65 14.80
C ASN A 716 -22.74 -32.03 16.16
N GLY A 717 -23.70 -31.10 16.22
CA GLY A 717 -24.12 -30.52 17.48
C GLY A 717 -23.08 -29.58 18.09
N VAL A 718 -22.73 -29.81 19.36
CA VAL A 718 -22.06 -28.80 20.21
C VAL A 718 -20.56 -28.93 20.40
N GLU A 719 -19.87 -30.07 20.31
CA GLU A 719 -19.66 -30.76 19.04
C GLU A 719 -18.58 -30.03 18.23
N ALA A 720 -19.08 -29.13 17.38
CA ALA A 720 -18.38 -28.62 16.22
C ALA A 720 -18.38 -27.07 16.16
N GLY A 721 -17.33 -26.54 15.51
CA GLY A 721 -16.97 -25.13 15.52
C GLY A 721 -15.64 -24.87 14.81
N TRP A 722 -14.94 -23.82 15.21
CA TRP A 722 -13.75 -23.28 14.53
C TRP A 722 -12.54 -24.22 14.52
N PHE A 723 -12.34 -25.01 15.57
CA PHE A 723 -11.20 -25.90 15.78
C PHE A 723 -11.52 -27.37 15.54
N PHE A 724 -12.80 -27.70 15.28
CA PHE A 724 -13.24 -29.06 15.03
C PHE A 724 -12.51 -29.72 13.86
N VAL A 725 -12.18 -31.01 14.03
CA VAL A 725 -11.49 -31.84 13.04
C VAL A 725 -12.22 -33.17 12.88
N TYR A 726 -12.53 -33.53 11.64
CA TYR A 726 -13.03 -34.85 11.26
C TYR A 726 -12.03 -35.58 10.36
N ALA A 727 -11.35 -36.56 10.94
CA ALA A 727 -10.25 -37.33 10.36
C ALA A 727 -10.50 -38.85 10.48
N ASN A 728 -11.68 -39.32 10.07
CA ASN A 728 -12.03 -40.76 9.99
C ASN A 728 -12.47 -41.21 8.58
N SER A 729 -12.45 -40.32 7.58
CA SER A 729 -12.76 -40.67 6.18
C SER A 729 -11.57 -40.38 5.28
N GLY A 730 -11.27 -41.32 4.38
CA GLY A 730 -10.09 -41.29 3.51
C GLY A 730 -10.08 -40.11 2.53
N LEU A 731 -8.94 -39.96 1.86
CA LEU A 731 -8.66 -38.87 0.91
C LEU A 731 -9.59 -38.84 -0.30
N SER A 732 -10.15 -39.99 -0.69
CA SER A 732 -11.11 -40.15 -1.80
C SER A 732 -12.58 -40.16 -1.38
N SER A 733 -12.89 -40.13 -0.07
CA SER A 733 -14.27 -40.24 0.41
C SER A 733 -15.12 -39.02 0.05
N THR A 734 -16.24 -39.25 -0.62
CA THR A 734 -17.27 -38.26 -0.95
C THR A 734 -18.61 -38.65 -0.32
N TRP A 735 -19.33 -37.67 0.24
CA TRP A 735 -20.63 -37.91 0.88
C TRP A 735 -21.41 -36.58 0.97
N TRP A 736 -22.74 -36.62 1.11
CA TRP A 736 -23.58 -35.41 0.99
C TRP A 736 -23.26 -34.30 2.02
N LEU A 737 -22.61 -34.64 3.14
CA LEU A 737 -22.15 -33.70 4.16
C LEU A 737 -20.66 -33.33 4.06
N TYR A 738 -19.94 -33.84 3.05
CA TYR A 738 -18.59 -33.37 2.73
C TYR A 738 -18.69 -32.34 1.61
N GLY A 739 -17.90 -31.28 1.71
CA GLY A 739 -17.76 -30.24 0.70
C GLY A 739 -16.34 -29.70 0.65
N GLY A 740 -16.15 -28.74 -0.24
CA GLY A 740 -14.90 -28.03 -0.44
C GLY A 740 -15.12 -26.53 -0.55
N ARG A 741 -14.06 -25.81 -0.86
CA ARG A 741 -14.05 -24.37 -1.17
C ARG A 741 -12.95 -24.13 -2.19
N LEU A 742 -13.14 -23.16 -3.09
CA LEU A 742 -12.09 -22.68 -3.98
C LEU A 742 -11.11 -21.81 -3.17
N SER A 743 -9.82 -21.82 -3.49
CA SER A 743 -8.85 -20.94 -2.82
C SER A 743 -7.80 -20.40 -3.79
N ALA A 744 -7.40 -19.15 -3.54
CA ALA A 744 -6.33 -18.44 -4.23
C ALA A 744 -4.99 -18.51 -3.47
N LEU A 745 -4.93 -19.28 -2.37
CA LEU A 745 -3.82 -19.26 -1.40
C LEU A 745 -2.97 -20.54 -1.40
N GLY A 746 -3.32 -21.57 -2.18
CA GLY A 746 -2.58 -22.84 -2.24
C GLY A 746 -1.24 -22.82 -2.96
N ARG A 747 -0.85 -21.67 -3.52
CA ARG A 747 0.52 -21.39 -4.03
C ARG A 747 1.24 -20.52 -3.01
N SER A 748 1.79 -21.11 -1.95
CA SER A 748 2.40 -20.34 -0.87
C SER A 748 3.76 -20.90 -0.45
N LYS A 749 4.57 -20.04 0.16
CA LYS A 749 5.86 -20.42 0.73
C LYS A 749 5.69 -20.99 2.13
N ALA A 750 6.51 -21.99 2.47
CA ALA A 750 6.59 -22.50 3.83
C ALA A 750 7.10 -21.42 4.79
N HIS A 751 6.42 -21.27 5.93
CA HIS A 751 6.90 -20.45 7.05
C HIS A 751 8.02 -21.19 7.78
N ALA A 752 9.09 -20.47 8.13
CA ALA A 752 10.33 -21.02 8.69
C ALA A 752 10.19 -21.46 10.15
#